data_AF-I8I8Z2-F1
#
_entry.id   AF-I8I8Z2-F1
#
_cell.length_a   1.000
_cell.length_b   1.000
_cell.length_c   1.000
_cell.angle_alpha   90.00
_cell.angle_beta   90.00
_cell.angle_gamma   90.00
#
_symmetry.space_group_name_H-M   'P 1'
#
loop_
_entity.id
_entity.type
_entity.pdbx_description
1 polymer ?
#
loop_
_entity_poly.entity_id
_entity_poly.type
_entity_poly.pdbx_seq_one_letter_code
_entity_poly.pdbx_strand_id
1 'polypeptide(L)'
;MADLDTCLPLTVDPFHTAHRSISLYIHHTPVLTSKTLDRIASTPQERSALEGTLFEDQEPAKPVFRLYFKCEKFQKIGALKARGAFHAVLRLFSELGLEEVRKRGVTTHSSGMKLNAHQNGDCYLLLSKGNHAQALALAAATLNIPAHIVMPSISTSSKIAGTKAYNVRVLFSGSTEPERVAVTCAILVPPYDHPDIILGQGTAALELEKQVAALMKDVDTEVDIKKDHPLNVVITPLGGGEPSFQGGDDGRHGLAAGSRIPAVSTLTIADGLRTPVGEINWTVIPDQKKVRGVFAVTEDQIKDAMKLLLIEPSAAVPLAVVLFDEQFRTIAEKEGGEKGWDVGVIFSGGNTTVEAIWNLHGALCNKLFLAYAKLLGIYSHSSLSYAGTKPQEAMQHLIKEIEGCKEGLQRHLQFFPLKDLVISVGATTQALSSQFLLQDGYPDPKLNTLRNLLANPFGNDLDAKVKMEVLAGVYPLLNMQQFSTNASIEMGRPGDDIAILVLAEVCSVCNDGERPRPEALLVAGTLALGRPVSFTRLIVERISQEHSIVSCEEKQADSSGIPRPRTVLFISDIFEDDTYPQHQCFRNLKAVLESAGSSLEKTVEVKVFLSDMEDFEKMNEVYLQWFGDIKPART
;
A
#
# COMPACT_ATOMS: atom_id res chain seq x y z
N MET A 1 -30.65 -6.27 -14.58
CA MET A 1 -29.41 -6.19 -15.36
C MET A 1 -29.76 -6.09 -16.84
N ALA A 2 -28.77 -5.88 -17.71
CA ALA A 2 -28.91 -6.07 -19.16
C ALA A 2 -29.49 -7.46 -19.47
N ASP A 3 -30.21 -7.57 -20.58
CA ASP A 3 -30.71 -8.85 -21.07
C ASP A 3 -29.54 -9.80 -21.38
N LEU A 4 -29.67 -11.07 -21.00
CA LEU A 4 -28.63 -12.06 -21.29
C LEU A 4 -28.52 -12.30 -22.80
N ASP A 5 -29.61 -12.12 -23.55
CA ASP A 5 -29.65 -12.31 -25.00
C ASP A 5 -28.93 -11.19 -25.78
N THR A 6 -28.70 -10.03 -25.15
CA THR A 6 -27.98 -8.88 -25.73
C THR A 6 -26.52 -8.79 -25.26
N CYS A 7 -26.12 -9.67 -24.33
CA CYS A 7 -24.77 -9.70 -23.79
C CYS A 7 -23.74 -10.14 -24.84
N LEU A 8 -22.56 -9.53 -24.79
CA LEU A 8 -21.44 -9.98 -25.61
C LEU A 8 -20.97 -11.37 -25.15
N PRO A 9 -20.52 -12.25 -26.06
CA PRO A 9 -20.05 -13.57 -25.70
C PRO A 9 -18.76 -13.49 -24.86
N LEU A 10 -18.50 -14.50 -24.04
CA LEU A 10 -17.27 -14.61 -23.25
C LEU A 10 -16.10 -15.14 -24.11
N THR A 11 -15.75 -14.37 -25.14
CA THR A 11 -14.61 -14.58 -26.06
C THR A 11 -13.63 -13.41 -25.97
N VAL A 12 -12.45 -13.52 -26.58
CA VAL A 12 -11.34 -12.55 -26.43
C VAL A 12 -11.70 -11.13 -26.88
N ASP A 13 -12.31 -10.97 -28.07
CA ASP A 13 -12.61 -9.64 -28.63
C ASP A 13 -13.54 -8.77 -27.74
N PRO A 14 -14.61 -9.33 -27.14
CA PRO A 14 -15.40 -8.65 -26.12
C PRO A 14 -14.61 -8.11 -24.93
N PHE A 15 -13.57 -8.80 -24.44
CA PHE A 15 -12.74 -8.25 -23.35
C PHE A 15 -11.97 -7.00 -23.77
N HIS A 16 -11.47 -6.95 -25.01
CA HIS A 16 -10.83 -5.74 -25.55
C HIS A 16 -11.81 -4.58 -25.71
N THR A 17 -13.04 -4.88 -26.12
CA THR A 17 -14.12 -3.87 -26.21
C THR A 17 -14.51 -3.36 -24.83
N ALA A 18 -14.67 -4.26 -23.86
CA ALA A 18 -14.90 -3.89 -22.47
C ALA A 18 -13.79 -2.99 -21.93
N HIS A 19 -12.52 -3.37 -22.13
CA HIS A 19 -11.35 -2.58 -21.69
C HIS A 19 -11.36 -1.16 -22.26
N ARG A 20 -11.58 -1.00 -23.57
CA ARG A 20 -11.67 0.32 -24.21
C ARG A 20 -12.81 1.18 -23.65
N SER A 21 -13.94 0.56 -23.32
CA SER A 21 -15.09 1.30 -22.79
C SER A 21 -14.88 1.80 -21.36
N ILE A 22 -14.08 1.11 -20.55
CA ILE A 22 -13.89 1.44 -19.13
C ILE A 22 -12.57 2.14 -18.83
N SER A 23 -11.63 2.23 -19.77
CA SER A 23 -10.25 2.68 -19.51
C SER A 23 -10.14 4.09 -18.92
N LEU A 24 -11.08 4.99 -19.24
CA LEU A 24 -11.14 6.33 -18.65
C LEU A 24 -11.66 6.34 -17.20
N TYR A 25 -12.36 5.29 -16.81
CA TYR A 25 -13.02 5.19 -15.52
C TYR A 25 -12.25 4.36 -14.49
N ILE A 26 -11.21 3.64 -14.90
CA ILE A 26 -10.41 2.75 -14.04
C ILE A 26 -8.93 3.16 -14.06
N HIS A 27 -8.18 2.76 -13.03
CA HIS A 27 -6.73 2.89 -13.02
C HIS A 27 -6.08 1.77 -13.84
N HIS A 28 -5.03 2.12 -14.58
CA HIS A 28 -4.10 1.15 -15.13
C HIS A 28 -3.12 0.70 -14.02
N THR A 29 -3.52 -0.33 -13.27
CA THR A 29 -2.79 -0.76 -12.06
C THR A 29 -1.42 -1.37 -12.41
N PRO A 30 -0.40 -1.24 -11.53
CA PRO A 30 0.93 -1.74 -11.81
C PRO A 30 1.00 -3.28 -11.77
N VAL A 31 1.98 -3.81 -12.49
CA VAL A 31 2.48 -5.18 -12.32
C VAL A 31 3.80 -5.10 -11.54
N LEU A 32 3.87 -5.80 -10.41
CA LEU A 32 5.07 -5.89 -9.59
C LEU A 32 5.69 -7.28 -9.73
N THR A 33 6.99 -7.39 -9.42
CA THR A 33 7.72 -8.66 -9.35
C THR A 33 8.52 -8.71 -8.05
N SER A 34 8.91 -9.91 -7.61
CA SER A 34 9.71 -10.06 -6.39
C SER A 34 10.57 -11.32 -6.44
N LYS A 35 11.88 -11.14 -6.63
CA LYS A 35 12.86 -12.24 -6.59
C LYS A 35 12.82 -13.02 -5.27
N THR A 36 12.46 -12.36 -4.17
CA THR A 36 12.30 -13.01 -2.87
C THR A 36 11.10 -13.95 -2.88
N LEU A 37 9.94 -13.50 -3.39
CA LEU A 37 8.75 -14.35 -3.48
C LEU A 37 8.93 -15.46 -4.52
N ASP A 38 9.60 -15.18 -5.64
CA ASP A 38 9.97 -16.20 -6.64
C ASP A 38 10.76 -17.33 -5.98
N ARG A 39 11.78 -16.99 -5.19
CA ARG A 39 12.61 -17.97 -4.49
C ARG A 39 11.84 -18.73 -3.42
N ILE A 40 11.01 -18.04 -2.62
CA ILE A 40 10.19 -18.70 -1.59
C ILE A 40 9.23 -19.70 -2.26
N ALA A 41 8.51 -19.27 -3.28
CA ALA A 41 7.59 -20.13 -4.03
C ALA A 41 8.29 -21.30 -4.70
N SER A 42 9.52 -21.11 -5.21
CA SER A 42 10.31 -22.15 -5.87
C SER A 42 11.00 -23.10 -4.89
N THR A 43 10.97 -22.82 -3.60
CA THR A 43 11.55 -23.69 -2.57
C THR A 43 10.61 -24.86 -2.33
N PRO A 44 11.07 -26.13 -2.33
CA PRO A 44 10.25 -27.27 -1.98
C PRO A 44 9.63 -27.11 -0.58
N GLN A 45 8.41 -27.62 -0.41
CA GLN A 45 7.80 -27.67 0.91
C GLN A 45 8.54 -28.68 1.80
N GLU A 46 8.48 -28.50 3.11
CA GLU A 46 8.94 -29.52 4.06
C GLU A 46 8.07 -30.78 3.90
N ARG A 47 8.65 -31.97 4.03
CA ARG A 47 7.87 -33.23 3.91
C ARG A 47 6.72 -33.31 4.92
N SER A 48 6.92 -32.73 6.11
CA SER A 48 5.87 -32.64 7.13
C SER A 48 4.65 -31.83 6.69
N ALA A 49 4.79 -30.93 5.71
CA ALA A 49 3.66 -30.19 5.15
C ALA A 49 2.78 -31.06 4.24
N LEU A 50 3.29 -32.21 3.78
CA LEU A 50 2.55 -33.15 2.94
C LEU A 50 1.84 -34.25 3.73
N GLU A 51 2.13 -34.40 5.02
CA GLU A 51 1.48 -35.38 5.91
C GLU A 51 -0.05 -35.21 5.91
N GLY A 52 -0.80 -36.30 5.73
CA GLY A 52 -2.25 -36.28 5.67
C GLY A 52 -2.85 -35.73 4.36
N THR A 53 -2.01 -35.47 3.34
CA THR A 53 -2.45 -35.06 2.01
C THR A 53 -2.31 -36.22 1.00
N LEU A 54 -2.83 -36.04 -0.22
CA LEU A 54 -2.63 -37.01 -1.33
C LEU A 54 -1.16 -37.14 -1.78
N PHE A 55 -0.27 -36.31 -1.24
CA PHE A 55 1.15 -36.22 -1.61
C PHE A 55 2.09 -36.67 -0.49
N GLU A 56 1.57 -37.24 0.61
CA GLU A 56 2.35 -37.61 1.81
C GLU A 56 3.58 -38.48 1.51
N ASP A 57 3.46 -39.44 0.59
CA ASP A 57 4.54 -40.36 0.20
C ASP A 57 5.35 -39.90 -1.01
N GLN A 58 5.18 -38.66 -1.47
CA GLN A 58 5.84 -38.10 -2.65
C GLN A 58 6.95 -37.11 -2.27
N GLU A 59 7.94 -36.96 -3.14
CA GLU A 59 8.92 -35.87 -2.97
C GLU A 59 8.22 -34.53 -3.23
N PRO A 60 8.38 -33.52 -2.34
CA PRO A 60 7.83 -32.20 -2.55
C PRO A 60 8.34 -31.57 -3.85
N ALA A 61 7.42 -31.01 -4.62
CA ALA A 61 7.69 -30.41 -5.91
C ALA A 61 8.64 -29.21 -5.78
N LYS A 62 9.56 -29.12 -6.74
CA LYS A 62 10.57 -28.07 -6.85
C LYS A 62 10.40 -27.26 -8.15
N PRO A 63 9.28 -26.55 -8.32
CA PRO A 63 9.07 -25.70 -9.49
C PRO A 63 10.04 -24.51 -9.49
N VAL A 64 10.33 -23.98 -10.67
CA VAL A 64 11.05 -22.70 -10.85
C VAL A 64 10.02 -21.66 -11.26
N PHE A 65 9.60 -20.80 -10.33
CA PHE A 65 8.59 -19.77 -10.60
C PHE A 65 9.18 -18.40 -10.91
N ARG A 66 8.49 -17.65 -11.76
CA ARG A 66 8.64 -16.20 -11.93
C ARG A 66 7.26 -15.55 -11.77
N LEU A 67 7.09 -14.75 -10.72
CA LEU A 67 5.78 -14.25 -10.29
C LEU A 67 5.56 -12.81 -10.73
N TYR A 68 4.41 -12.56 -11.35
CA TYR A 68 3.97 -11.25 -11.82
C TYR A 68 2.66 -10.86 -11.13
N PHE A 69 2.70 -9.81 -10.31
CA PHE A 69 1.61 -9.42 -9.42
C PHE A 69 0.81 -8.26 -9.98
N LYS A 70 -0.41 -8.51 -10.46
CA LYS A 70 -1.33 -7.44 -10.87
C LYS A 70 -2.04 -6.87 -9.65
N CYS A 71 -1.74 -5.61 -9.33
CA CYS A 71 -2.07 -5.01 -8.05
C CYS A 71 -3.42 -4.28 -8.05
N GLU A 72 -4.54 -5.02 -8.08
CA GLU A 72 -5.90 -4.42 -8.06
C GLU A 72 -6.27 -3.79 -6.70
N LYS A 73 -5.45 -3.95 -5.67
CA LYS A 73 -5.53 -3.12 -4.44
C LYS A 73 -5.34 -1.62 -4.69
N PHE A 74 -4.69 -1.23 -5.80
CA PHE A 74 -4.51 0.16 -6.21
C PHE A 74 -5.56 0.64 -7.22
N GLN A 75 -6.53 -0.21 -7.55
CA GLN A 75 -7.68 0.19 -8.35
C GLN A 75 -8.54 1.19 -7.57
N LYS A 76 -9.39 1.94 -8.28
CA LYS A 76 -10.46 2.71 -7.63
C LYS A 76 -11.25 1.79 -6.67
N ILE A 77 -11.68 2.35 -5.55
CA ILE A 77 -12.26 1.63 -4.39
C ILE A 77 -11.37 0.56 -3.76
N GLY A 78 -10.08 0.46 -4.11
CA GLY A 78 -9.13 -0.47 -3.50
C GLY A 78 -9.30 -1.94 -3.90
N ALA A 79 -10.03 -2.23 -4.99
CA ALA A 79 -10.29 -3.59 -5.46
C ALA A 79 -10.70 -3.66 -6.94
N LEU A 80 -10.56 -4.84 -7.56
CA LEU A 80 -10.84 -5.06 -8.97
C LEU A 80 -12.29 -4.76 -9.39
N LYS A 81 -13.22 -4.81 -8.43
CA LYS A 81 -14.68 -4.76 -8.67
C LYS A 81 -15.12 -3.51 -9.45
N ALA A 82 -14.34 -2.42 -9.38
CA ALA A 82 -14.56 -1.21 -10.17
C ALA A 82 -14.72 -1.53 -11.67
N ARG A 83 -13.90 -2.44 -12.20
CA ARG A 83 -13.87 -2.76 -13.64
C ARG A 83 -15.20 -3.33 -14.12
N GLY A 84 -15.68 -4.39 -13.47
CA GLY A 84 -16.98 -4.98 -13.78
C GLY A 84 -18.14 -4.03 -13.54
N ALA A 85 -18.11 -3.24 -12.46
CA ALA A 85 -19.20 -2.29 -12.16
C ALA A 85 -19.33 -1.21 -13.23
N PHE A 86 -18.24 -0.55 -13.63
CA PHE A 86 -18.27 0.44 -14.71
C PHE A 86 -18.73 -0.17 -16.03
N HIS A 87 -18.19 -1.34 -16.41
CA HIS A 87 -18.58 -1.98 -17.67
C HIS A 87 -20.07 -2.33 -17.68
N ALA A 88 -20.58 -2.93 -16.60
CA ALA A 88 -21.99 -3.26 -16.46
C ALA A 88 -22.92 -2.06 -16.58
N VAL A 89 -22.58 -0.92 -15.95
CA VAL A 89 -23.42 0.29 -16.02
C VAL A 89 -23.39 0.89 -17.44
N LEU A 90 -22.23 0.93 -18.11
CA LEU A 90 -22.14 1.41 -19.49
C LEU A 90 -22.91 0.52 -20.47
N ARG A 91 -22.97 -0.79 -20.21
CA ARG A 91 -23.79 -1.73 -20.98
C ARG A 91 -25.28 -1.45 -20.79
N LEU A 92 -25.73 -1.14 -19.57
CA LEU A 92 -27.11 -0.69 -19.33
C LEU A 92 -27.46 0.58 -20.12
N PHE A 93 -26.54 1.54 -20.25
CA PHE A 93 -26.79 2.73 -21.07
C PHE A 93 -26.94 2.39 -22.56
N SER A 94 -26.13 1.45 -23.04
CA SER A 94 -26.17 1.01 -24.44
C SER A 94 -27.48 0.28 -24.78
N GLU A 95 -28.05 -0.45 -23.82
CA GLU A 95 -29.23 -1.28 -24.03
C GLU A 95 -30.55 -0.55 -23.72
N LEU A 96 -30.65 0.09 -22.56
CA LEU A 96 -31.88 0.70 -22.07
C LEU A 96 -31.94 2.21 -22.34
N GLY A 97 -30.80 2.83 -22.67
CA GLY A 97 -30.65 4.28 -22.76
C GLY A 97 -30.40 4.94 -21.40
N LEU A 98 -29.63 6.03 -21.43
CA LEU A 98 -29.21 6.78 -20.23
C LEU A 98 -30.39 7.27 -19.39
N GLU A 99 -31.43 7.81 -20.02
CA GLU A 99 -32.59 8.38 -19.32
C GLU A 99 -33.37 7.32 -18.53
N GLU A 100 -33.53 6.12 -19.09
CA GLU A 100 -34.23 5.03 -18.39
C GLU A 100 -33.41 4.53 -17.20
N VAL A 101 -32.09 4.42 -17.37
CA VAL A 101 -31.19 4.04 -16.26
C VAL A 101 -31.15 5.11 -15.17
N ARG A 102 -31.16 6.40 -15.51
CA ARG A 102 -31.27 7.51 -14.55
C ARG A 102 -32.58 7.48 -13.78
N LYS A 103 -33.70 7.22 -14.48
CA LYS A 103 -35.03 7.16 -13.88
C LYS A 103 -35.15 6.01 -12.88
N ARG A 104 -34.62 4.84 -13.21
CA ARG A 104 -34.72 3.64 -12.36
C ARG A 104 -33.64 3.60 -11.28
N GLY A 105 -32.45 4.08 -11.58
CA GLY A 105 -31.25 3.88 -10.78
C GLY A 105 -30.75 2.43 -10.82
N VAL A 106 -29.63 2.19 -10.12
CA VAL A 106 -28.97 0.88 -10.02
C VAL A 106 -28.88 0.38 -8.59
N THR A 107 -28.77 -0.93 -8.42
CA THR A 107 -28.60 -1.57 -7.12
C THR A 107 -27.83 -2.88 -7.23
N THR A 108 -27.40 -3.46 -6.10
CA THR A 108 -26.71 -4.74 -6.04
C THR A 108 -26.98 -5.50 -4.74
N HIS A 109 -26.58 -6.77 -4.70
CA HIS A 109 -26.61 -7.66 -3.53
C HIS A 109 -25.26 -8.34 -3.31
N SER A 110 -25.07 -8.94 -2.14
CA SER A 110 -23.82 -9.58 -1.67
C SER A 110 -23.93 -11.07 -1.40
N SER A 111 -25.11 -11.66 -1.47
CA SER A 111 -25.30 -13.10 -1.31
C SER A 111 -25.90 -13.69 -2.57
N GLY A 112 -25.43 -14.87 -2.99
CA GLY A 112 -25.95 -15.66 -4.11
C GLY A 112 -27.38 -16.18 -3.92
N MET A 113 -28.24 -15.45 -3.21
CA MET A 113 -29.67 -15.71 -3.16
C MET A 113 -30.26 -15.30 -4.51
N LYS A 114 -30.86 -16.26 -5.21
CA LYS A 114 -31.71 -15.98 -6.36
C LYS A 114 -32.87 -15.10 -5.90
N LEU A 115 -33.07 -13.99 -6.58
CA LEU A 115 -34.33 -13.27 -6.50
C LEU A 115 -35.40 -14.15 -7.14
N ASN A 116 -36.25 -14.75 -6.32
CA ASN A 116 -37.56 -15.13 -6.83
C ASN A 116 -38.29 -13.83 -7.11
N ALA A 117 -38.37 -13.43 -8.37
CA ALA A 117 -39.35 -12.44 -8.79
C ALA A 117 -40.71 -12.98 -8.33
N HIS A 118 -41.31 -12.35 -7.31
CA HIS A 118 -42.67 -12.67 -6.96
C HIS A 118 -43.54 -12.40 -8.20
N GLN A 119 -44.50 -13.28 -8.48
CA GLN A 119 -45.44 -13.18 -9.61
C GLN A 119 -46.24 -11.85 -9.64
N ASN A 120 -46.12 -11.01 -8.61
CA ASN A 120 -46.78 -9.71 -8.48
C ASN A 120 -45.97 -8.49 -8.94
N GLY A 121 -44.74 -8.65 -9.45
CA GLY A 121 -43.95 -7.50 -9.94
C GLY A 121 -43.24 -6.68 -8.86
N ASP A 122 -43.17 -7.20 -7.63
CA ASP A 122 -42.42 -6.58 -6.53
C ASP A 122 -40.91 -6.86 -6.67
N CYS A 123 -40.11 -5.80 -6.82
CA CYS A 123 -38.65 -5.86 -6.91
C CYS A 123 -38.02 -5.79 -5.51
N TYR A 124 -37.45 -6.90 -5.07
CA TYR A 124 -36.76 -7.01 -3.79
C TYR A 124 -35.25 -6.74 -3.93
N LEU A 125 -34.70 -5.97 -3.00
CA LEU A 125 -33.27 -5.77 -2.80
C LEU A 125 -32.75 -6.78 -1.80
N LEU A 126 -31.54 -7.27 -1.99
CA LEU A 126 -30.86 -8.12 -1.02
C LEU A 126 -29.64 -7.37 -0.48
N LEU A 127 -29.25 -7.67 0.76
CA LEU A 127 -28.07 -7.09 1.41
C LEU A 127 -26.86 -7.06 0.47
N SER A 128 -26.17 -5.93 0.42
CA SER A 128 -24.90 -5.72 -0.27
C SER A 128 -23.80 -5.28 0.70
N LYS A 129 -22.88 -6.20 0.99
CA LYS A 129 -21.63 -5.98 1.71
C LYS A 129 -20.45 -6.09 0.74
N GLY A 130 -19.47 -5.20 0.88
CA GLY A 130 -18.13 -5.41 0.33
C GLY A 130 -17.80 -4.62 -0.94
N ASN A 131 -16.75 -5.06 -1.64
CA ASN A 131 -16.06 -4.31 -2.68
C ASN A 131 -16.96 -3.95 -3.87
N HIS A 132 -17.94 -4.81 -4.22
CA HIS A 132 -18.86 -4.54 -5.33
C HIS A 132 -19.87 -3.43 -5.02
N ALA A 133 -20.29 -3.30 -3.76
CA ALA A 133 -21.18 -2.23 -3.33
C ALA A 133 -20.52 -0.86 -3.53
N GLN A 134 -19.25 -0.74 -3.12
CA GLN A 134 -18.45 0.47 -3.32
C GLN A 134 -18.17 0.72 -4.80
N ALA A 135 -17.86 -0.32 -5.57
CA ALA A 135 -17.63 -0.21 -7.00
C ALA A 135 -18.86 0.30 -7.76
N LEU A 136 -20.05 -0.24 -7.46
CA LEU A 136 -21.29 0.23 -8.06
C LEU A 136 -21.64 1.64 -7.61
N ALA A 137 -21.41 1.96 -6.32
CA ALA A 137 -21.65 3.30 -5.79
C ALA A 137 -20.77 4.34 -6.48
N LEU A 138 -19.47 4.04 -6.66
CA LEU A 138 -18.55 4.87 -7.43
C LEU A 138 -18.99 5.01 -8.88
N ALA A 139 -19.30 3.90 -9.57
CA ALA A 139 -19.71 3.94 -10.97
C ALA A 139 -20.98 4.78 -11.17
N ALA A 140 -21.96 4.63 -10.27
CA ALA A 140 -23.19 5.41 -10.31
C ALA A 140 -22.96 6.90 -10.08
N ALA A 141 -22.11 7.25 -9.10
CA ALA A 141 -21.74 8.63 -8.82
C ALA A 141 -21.00 9.27 -9.99
N THR A 142 -20.00 8.59 -10.55
CA THR A 142 -19.22 9.06 -11.70
C THR A 142 -20.09 9.27 -12.95
N LEU A 143 -21.08 8.39 -13.17
CA LEU A 143 -21.96 8.47 -14.34
C LEU A 143 -23.26 9.26 -14.07
N ASN A 144 -23.36 9.90 -12.91
CA ASN A 144 -24.50 10.70 -12.47
C ASN A 144 -25.85 9.98 -12.62
N ILE A 145 -25.93 8.77 -12.03
CA ILE A 145 -27.16 7.98 -11.92
C ILE A 145 -27.45 7.62 -10.46
N PRO A 146 -28.72 7.45 -10.06
CA PRO A 146 -29.04 7.05 -8.69
C PRO A 146 -28.54 5.63 -8.40
N ALA A 147 -27.94 5.43 -7.22
CA ALA A 147 -27.64 4.11 -6.70
C ALA A 147 -28.29 3.90 -5.33
N HIS A 148 -28.88 2.70 -5.17
CA HIS A 148 -29.52 2.24 -3.94
C HIS A 148 -28.72 1.06 -3.39
N ILE A 149 -28.03 1.22 -2.27
CA ILE A 149 -27.21 0.17 -1.67
C ILE A 149 -27.82 -0.24 -0.33
N VAL A 150 -28.26 -1.49 -0.22
CA VAL A 150 -28.77 -2.03 1.04
C VAL A 150 -27.61 -2.60 1.84
N MET A 151 -27.37 -2.13 3.05
CA MET A 151 -26.33 -2.67 3.94
C MET A 151 -26.97 -3.04 5.29
N PRO A 152 -26.57 -4.14 5.95
CA PRO A 152 -27.08 -4.36 7.30
C PRO A 152 -26.46 -3.36 8.28
N SER A 153 -27.23 -3.00 9.30
CA SER A 153 -26.82 -2.03 10.34
C SER A 153 -25.54 -2.43 11.09
N ILE A 154 -25.20 -3.72 11.11
CA ILE A 154 -24.01 -4.29 11.76
C ILE A 154 -22.75 -4.29 10.86
N SER A 155 -22.80 -3.67 9.67
CA SER A 155 -21.64 -3.64 8.76
C SER A 155 -20.51 -2.81 9.34
N THR A 156 -19.26 -3.12 8.99
CA THR A 156 -18.10 -2.37 9.47
C THR A 156 -18.21 -0.89 9.08
N SER A 157 -17.84 -0.01 10.01
CA SER A 157 -17.93 1.45 9.85
C SER A 157 -17.19 1.94 8.59
N SER A 158 -16.03 1.35 8.28
CA SER A 158 -15.26 1.65 7.07
C SER A 158 -16.03 1.35 5.78
N LYS A 159 -16.77 0.23 5.70
CA LYS A 159 -17.53 -0.15 4.50
C LYS A 159 -18.77 0.73 4.32
N ILE A 160 -19.44 1.10 5.42
CA ILE A 160 -20.56 2.06 5.40
C ILE A 160 -20.08 3.43 4.96
N ALA A 161 -18.99 3.94 5.57
CA ALA A 161 -18.42 5.24 5.26
C ALA A 161 -17.95 5.33 3.80
N GLY A 162 -17.21 4.32 3.32
CA GLY A 162 -16.76 4.26 1.93
C GLY A 162 -17.91 4.21 0.92
N THR A 163 -19.05 3.60 1.27
CA THR A 163 -20.23 3.60 0.38
C THR A 163 -20.93 4.96 0.40
N LYS A 164 -21.15 5.55 1.59
CA LYS A 164 -21.78 6.88 1.74
C LYS A 164 -20.97 8.01 1.10
N ALA A 165 -19.65 7.85 1.03
CA ALA A 165 -18.72 8.79 0.41
C ALA A 165 -19.01 9.10 -1.06
N TYR A 166 -19.77 8.24 -1.75
CA TYR A 166 -20.15 8.40 -3.16
C TYR A 166 -21.55 9.02 -3.34
N ASN A 167 -22.11 9.65 -2.31
CA ASN A 167 -23.42 10.32 -2.35
C ASN A 167 -24.57 9.41 -2.82
N VAL A 168 -24.49 8.11 -2.52
CA VAL A 168 -25.51 7.12 -2.86
C VAL A 168 -26.52 6.92 -1.73
N ARG A 169 -27.72 6.47 -2.07
CA ARG A 169 -28.76 6.17 -1.08
C ARG A 169 -28.46 4.83 -0.40
N VAL A 170 -27.84 4.89 0.77
CA VAL A 170 -27.62 3.72 1.63
C VAL A 170 -28.89 3.44 2.44
N LEU A 171 -29.50 2.27 2.22
CA LEU A 171 -30.63 1.78 2.99
C LEU A 171 -30.12 0.77 4.02
N PHE A 172 -30.47 0.95 5.28
CA PHE A 172 -30.13 -0.03 6.31
C PHE A 172 -31.21 -1.08 6.42
N SER A 173 -30.80 -2.34 6.57
CA SER A 173 -31.71 -3.46 6.82
C SER A 173 -31.30 -4.23 8.08
N GLY A 174 -32.22 -5.03 8.61
CA GLY A 174 -31.95 -5.91 9.75
C GLY A 174 -30.98 -7.05 9.39
N SER A 175 -30.45 -7.71 10.42
CA SER A 175 -29.41 -8.74 10.26
C SER A 175 -30.00 -10.14 9.97
N THR A 176 -31.31 -10.35 10.13
CA THR A 176 -32.00 -11.63 9.93
C THR A 176 -32.62 -11.75 8.53
N GLU A 177 -32.69 -12.95 7.95
CA GLU A 177 -33.16 -13.20 6.56
C GLU A 177 -34.44 -12.44 6.13
N PRO A 178 -35.52 -12.36 6.94
CA PRO A 178 -36.73 -11.62 6.56
C PRO A 178 -36.52 -10.10 6.50
N GLU A 179 -35.56 -9.57 7.26
CA GLU A 179 -35.24 -8.14 7.33
C GLU A 179 -34.18 -7.72 6.31
N ARG A 180 -33.67 -8.64 5.48
CA ARG A 180 -32.62 -8.41 4.47
C ARG A 180 -33.14 -7.78 3.18
N VAL A 181 -34.43 -7.45 3.16
CA VAL A 181 -35.15 -7.12 1.95
C VAL A 181 -35.71 -5.70 2.01
N ALA A 182 -35.35 -4.88 1.01
CA ALA A 182 -35.96 -3.56 0.79
C ALA A 182 -36.59 -3.53 -0.61
N VAL A 183 -37.72 -2.86 -0.80
CA VAL A 183 -38.38 -2.81 -2.11
C VAL A 183 -37.86 -1.61 -2.92
N THR A 184 -37.27 -1.84 -4.09
CA THR A 184 -36.96 -0.77 -5.07
C THR A 184 -37.10 -1.24 -6.50
N CYS A 185 -37.56 -0.37 -7.40
CA CYS A 185 -37.60 -0.61 -8.84
C CYS A 185 -36.25 -0.42 -9.58
N ALA A 186 -35.15 -0.36 -8.83
CA ALA A 186 -33.82 -0.13 -9.37
C ALA A 186 -33.30 -1.33 -10.18
N ILE A 187 -32.45 -1.06 -11.17
CA ILE A 187 -31.86 -2.09 -12.01
C ILE A 187 -30.80 -2.84 -11.19
N LEU A 188 -31.02 -4.14 -10.99
CA LEU A 188 -30.02 -4.98 -10.34
C LEU A 188 -28.79 -5.16 -11.23
N VAL A 189 -27.63 -4.85 -10.65
CA VAL A 189 -26.28 -5.12 -11.17
C VAL A 189 -25.61 -6.16 -10.26
N PRO A 190 -25.54 -7.44 -10.67
CA PRO A 190 -25.03 -8.51 -9.82
C PRO A 190 -23.50 -8.39 -9.58
N PRO A 191 -22.98 -8.98 -8.49
CA PRO A 191 -21.57 -8.84 -8.11
C PRO A 191 -20.57 -9.70 -8.91
N TYR A 192 -21.02 -10.77 -9.57
CA TYR A 192 -20.13 -11.69 -10.30
C TYR A 192 -20.83 -12.47 -11.43
N ASP A 193 -22.06 -12.94 -11.22
CA ASP A 193 -22.74 -13.88 -12.13
C ASP A 193 -23.46 -13.18 -13.29
N HIS A 194 -22.71 -12.46 -14.12
CA HIS A 194 -23.23 -11.80 -15.33
C HIS A 194 -22.13 -11.59 -16.37
N PRO A 195 -22.40 -11.76 -17.69
CA PRO A 195 -21.36 -11.65 -18.72
C PRO A 195 -20.68 -10.28 -18.71
N ASP A 196 -21.44 -9.18 -18.62
CA ASP A 196 -20.86 -7.84 -18.56
C ASP A 196 -19.99 -7.62 -17.31
N ILE A 197 -20.30 -8.27 -16.19
CA ILE A 197 -19.43 -8.19 -15.00
C ILE A 197 -18.13 -8.93 -15.29
N ILE A 198 -18.22 -10.17 -15.79
CA ILE A 198 -17.07 -11.02 -16.12
C ILE A 198 -16.14 -10.32 -17.13
N LEU A 199 -16.72 -9.76 -18.20
CA LEU A 199 -15.98 -9.03 -19.24
C LEU A 199 -15.22 -7.84 -18.66
N GLY A 200 -15.86 -7.04 -17.80
CA GLY A 200 -15.19 -5.93 -17.13
C GLY A 200 -14.07 -6.41 -16.20
N GLN A 201 -14.30 -7.42 -15.36
CA GLN A 201 -13.26 -7.94 -14.46
C GLN A 201 -12.06 -8.52 -15.22
N GLY A 202 -12.30 -9.24 -16.33
CA GLY A 202 -11.25 -9.88 -17.12
C GLY A 202 -10.28 -8.91 -17.80
N THR A 203 -10.63 -7.62 -17.88
CA THR A 203 -9.70 -6.58 -18.37
C THR A 203 -8.41 -6.48 -17.56
N ALA A 204 -8.43 -6.87 -16.28
CA ALA A 204 -7.22 -6.92 -15.46
C ALA A 204 -6.18 -7.91 -16.01
N ALA A 205 -6.63 -9.06 -16.54
CA ALA A 205 -5.76 -10.07 -17.13
C ALA A 205 -5.17 -9.58 -18.47
N LEU A 206 -5.97 -8.89 -19.30
CA LEU A 206 -5.48 -8.28 -20.54
C LEU A 206 -4.37 -7.25 -20.29
N GLU A 207 -4.50 -6.43 -19.26
CA GLU A 207 -3.46 -5.48 -18.88
C GLU A 207 -2.22 -6.20 -18.35
N LEU A 208 -2.41 -7.20 -17.48
CA LEU A 208 -1.32 -8.01 -16.93
C LEU A 208 -0.48 -8.65 -18.05
N GLU A 209 -1.10 -9.31 -19.03
CA GLU A 209 -0.38 -9.93 -20.15
C GLU A 209 0.43 -8.90 -20.94
N LYS A 210 -0.16 -7.75 -21.28
CA LYS A 210 0.55 -6.68 -22.01
C LYS A 210 1.73 -6.14 -21.21
N GLN A 211 1.55 -5.90 -19.91
CA GLN A 211 2.60 -5.39 -19.03
C GLN A 211 3.73 -6.40 -18.87
N VAL A 212 3.42 -7.69 -18.74
CA VAL A 212 4.45 -8.75 -18.65
C VAL A 212 5.20 -8.89 -19.97
N ALA A 213 4.51 -8.87 -21.11
CA ALA A 213 5.16 -8.89 -22.42
C ALA A 213 6.14 -7.73 -22.61
N ALA A 214 5.81 -6.54 -22.08
CA ALA A 214 6.72 -5.40 -22.09
C ALA A 214 7.94 -5.64 -21.18
N LEU A 215 7.71 -6.08 -19.94
CA LEU A 215 8.79 -6.39 -18.99
C LEU A 215 9.76 -7.46 -19.49
N MET A 216 9.27 -8.44 -20.26
CA MET A 216 10.11 -9.50 -20.85
C MET A 216 10.94 -9.02 -22.05
N LYS A 217 10.47 -8.01 -22.80
CA LYS A 217 11.21 -7.46 -23.95
C LYS A 217 12.44 -6.65 -23.54
N ASP A 218 12.38 -6.00 -22.37
CA ASP A 218 13.49 -5.21 -21.84
C ASP A 218 14.60 -6.08 -21.21
N VAL A 219 14.36 -7.40 -21.06
CA VAL A 219 15.35 -8.37 -20.60
C VAL A 219 15.98 -9.01 -21.83
N ASP A 220 17.18 -8.54 -22.19
CA ASP A 220 18.02 -8.92 -23.33
C ASP A 220 18.41 -10.41 -23.34
N THR A 221 17.41 -11.26 -23.56
CA THR A 221 17.54 -12.71 -23.64
C THR A 221 16.83 -13.16 -24.90
N GLU A 222 17.53 -13.93 -25.74
CA GLU A 222 16.96 -14.71 -26.85
C GLU A 222 15.96 -15.74 -26.29
N VAL A 223 14.81 -15.26 -25.80
CA VAL A 223 13.66 -16.09 -25.52
C VAL A 223 12.88 -16.12 -26.82
N ASP A 224 12.84 -17.31 -27.42
CA ASP A 224 12.00 -17.66 -28.57
C ASP A 224 10.60 -17.06 -28.36
N ILE A 225 10.33 -15.88 -28.95
CA ILE A 225 9.05 -15.16 -28.85
C ILE A 225 8.06 -15.89 -29.76
N LYS A 226 7.72 -17.10 -29.35
CA LYS A 226 6.57 -17.86 -29.82
C LYS A 226 5.68 -18.07 -28.62
N LYS A 227 4.83 -17.09 -28.36
CA LYS A 227 3.47 -17.27 -27.86
C LYS A 227 2.74 -15.94 -27.88
N ASP A 228 1.48 -15.98 -28.30
CA ASP A 228 0.52 -14.87 -28.18
C ASP A 228 0.24 -14.49 -26.69
N HIS A 229 0.74 -15.29 -25.73
CA HIS A 229 0.58 -15.12 -24.29
C HIS A 229 1.93 -15.26 -23.55
N PRO A 230 2.43 -14.23 -22.85
CA PRO A 230 3.74 -14.26 -22.18
C PRO A 230 3.75 -15.03 -20.85
N LEU A 231 2.56 -15.35 -20.31
CA LEU A 231 2.39 -16.07 -19.06
C LEU A 231 2.02 -17.54 -19.33
N ASN A 232 2.50 -18.45 -18.49
CA ASN A 232 2.07 -19.84 -18.52
C ASN A 232 0.67 -20.02 -17.93
N VAL A 233 0.36 -19.28 -16.86
CA VAL A 233 -0.92 -19.34 -16.15
C VAL A 233 -1.19 -18.03 -15.42
N VAL A 234 -2.48 -17.70 -15.23
CA VAL A 234 -2.94 -16.63 -14.36
C VAL A 234 -3.81 -17.23 -13.26
N ILE A 235 -3.51 -16.93 -12.01
CA ILE A 235 -4.29 -17.38 -10.85
C ILE A 235 -5.14 -16.23 -10.34
N THR A 236 -6.42 -16.51 -10.19
CA THR A 236 -7.40 -15.57 -9.66
C THR A 236 -8.18 -16.19 -8.49
N PRO A 237 -8.82 -15.37 -7.63
CA PRO A 237 -9.68 -15.87 -6.56
C PRO A 237 -10.98 -16.56 -7.02
N LEU A 238 -11.28 -16.54 -8.33
CA LEU A 238 -12.45 -17.17 -8.95
C LEU A 238 -12.00 -17.83 -10.26
N GLY A 239 -11.51 -19.07 -10.16
CA GLY A 239 -10.76 -19.73 -11.22
C GLY A 239 -9.25 -19.64 -10.95
N GLY A 240 -8.72 -20.68 -10.32
CA GLY A 240 -7.34 -20.75 -9.85
C GLY A 240 -7.25 -21.11 -8.38
N GLY A 241 -7.79 -20.31 -7.46
CA GLY A 241 -7.68 -20.57 -6.02
C GLY A 241 -8.95 -20.28 -5.22
N GLU A 242 -9.27 -21.16 -4.27
CA GLU A 242 -10.42 -21.05 -3.36
C GLU A 242 -10.03 -21.39 -1.90
N PRO A 243 -10.74 -20.88 -0.88
CA PRO A 243 -10.53 -21.25 0.51
C PRO A 243 -11.18 -22.61 0.84
N SER A 244 -10.44 -23.57 1.39
CA SER A 244 -10.96 -24.92 1.68
C SER A 244 -11.90 -25.01 2.89
N PHE A 245 -11.95 -23.97 3.72
CA PHE A 245 -12.69 -24.01 4.98
C PHE A 245 -14.20 -24.13 4.74
N GLN A 246 -14.84 -25.12 5.38
CA GLN A 246 -16.29 -25.37 5.33
C GLN A 246 -16.85 -25.48 3.90
N GLY A 247 -16.06 -26.00 2.96
CA GLY A 247 -16.48 -26.17 1.57
C GLY A 247 -16.54 -24.85 0.78
N GLY A 248 -15.77 -23.83 1.19
CA GLY A 248 -15.58 -22.60 0.42
C GLY A 248 -14.85 -22.80 -0.93
N ASP A 249 -14.43 -24.03 -1.22
CA ASP A 249 -13.80 -24.51 -2.45
C ASP A 249 -14.79 -25.30 -3.31
N ASP A 250 -15.98 -24.73 -3.50
CA ASP A 250 -17.08 -25.36 -4.23
C ASP A 250 -16.84 -25.45 -5.73
N GLY A 251 -16.03 -24.56 -6.30
CA GLY A 251 -15.57 -24.67 -7.67
C GLY A 251 -14.68 -25.90 -7.85
N ARG A 252 -13.71 -26.12 -6.96
CA ARG A 252 -12.85 -27.32 -6.95
C ARG A 252 -13.67 -28.60 -6.79
N HIS A 253 -14.55 -28.65 -5.79
CA HIS A 253 -15.41 -29.81 -5.58
C HIS A 253 -16.39 -30.03 -6.75
N GLY A 254 -16.94 -28.96 -7.31
CA GLY A 254 -17.81 -29.04 -8.48
C GLY A 254 -17.09 -29.60 -9.69
N LEU A 255 -15.81 -29.25 -9.90
CA LEU A 255 -15.00 -29.79 -11.00
C LEU A 255 -14.76 -31.28 -10.83
N ALA A 256 -14.45 -31.71 -9.60
CA ALA A 256 -14.28 -33.13 -9.28
C ALA A 256 -15.60 -33.91 -9.45
N ALA A 257 -16.74 -33.30 -9.12
CA ALA A 257 -18.07 -33.90 -9.27
C ALA A 257 -18.62 -33.83 -10.71
N GLY A 258 -18.02 -33.03 -11.59
CA GLY A 258 -18.52 -32.77 -12.95
C GLY A 258 -19.78 -31.88 -13.00
N SER A 259 -20.16 -31.24 -11.89
CA SER A 259 -21.38 -30.42 -11.80
C SER A 259 -21.23 -29.29 -10.78
N ARG A 260 -21.85 -28.13 -11.07
CA ARG A 260 -21.85 -26.96 -10.19
C ARG A 260 -22.46 -27.28 -8.83
N ILE A 261 -21.80 -26.86 -7.75
CA ILE A 261 -22.36 -26.91 -6.40
C ILE A 261 -23.18 -25.63 -6.17
N PRO A 262 -24.51 -25.72 -5.93
CA PRO A 262 -25.36 -24.54 -5.95
C PRO A 262 -25.37 -23.72 -4.67
N ALA A 263 -24.94 -24.30 -3.55
CA ALA A 263 -25.01 -23.68 -2.23
C ALA A 263 -23.81 -24.07 -1.37
N VAL A 264 -23.27 -23.08 -0.66
CA VAL A 264 -22.15 -23.20 0.28
C VAL A 264 -22.45 -22.32 1.48
N SER A 265 -22.06 -22.77 2.67
CA SER A 265 -22.06 -21.95 3.87
C SER A 265 -20.69 -22.05 4.54
N THR A 266 -19.88 -20.99 4.36
CA THR A 266 -18.52 -20.93 4.90
C THR A 266 -18.29 -19.63 5.67
N LEU A 267 -17.49 -19.73 6.73
CA LEU A 267 -17.03 -18.62 7.54
C LEU A 267 -15.54 -18.28 7.31
N THR A 268 -14.95 -18.73 6.20
CA THR A 268 -13.55 -18.42 5.82
C THR A 268 -13.19 -16.94 6.01
N ILE A 269 -11.96 -16.66 6.43
CA ILE A 269 -11.41 -15.30 6.52
C ILE A 269 -11.38 -14.58 5.17
N ALA A 270 -11.37 -15.31 4.05
CA ALA A 270 -11.54 -14.78 2.70
C ALA A 270 -13.01 -14.37 2.46
N ASP A 271 -13.44 -13.28 3.09
CA ASP A 271 -14.84 -12.83 3.11
C ASP A 271 -15.45 -12.58 1.71
N GLY A 272 -14.61 -12.21 0.74
CA GLY A 272 -14.99 -12.01 -0.65
C GLY A 272 -15.28 -13.30 -1.44
N LEU A 273 -14.94 -14.46 -0.88
CA LEU A 273 -15.04 -15.79 -1.53
C LEU A 273 -16.02 -16.72 -0.82
N ARG A 274 -16.96 -16.17 -0.04
CA ARG A 274 -17.97 -16.96 0.70
C ARG A 274 -19.19 -17.33 -0.14
N THR A 275 -19.24 -16.92 -1.40
CA THR A 275 -20.37 -17.17 -2.30
C THR A 275 -20.04 -18.31 -3.25
N PRO A 276 -21.00 -19.20 -3.53
CA PRO A 276 -20.77 -20.27 -4.48
C PRO A 276 -20.52 -19.72 -5.88
N VAL A 277 -19.80 -20.48 -6.70
CA VAL A 277 -19.55 -20.18 -8.10
C VAL A 277 -20.88 -19.89 -8.83
N GLY A 278 -20.92 -18.84 -9.64
CA GLY A 278 -22.11 -18.46 -10.43
C GLY A 278 -22.45 -19.45 -11.54
N GLU A 279 -23.69 -19.43 -12.02
CA GLU A 279 -24.13 -20.30 -13.14
C GLU A 279 -23.39 -19.94 -14.43
N ILE A 280 -23.22 -18.66 -14.71
CA ILE A 280 -22.52 -18.15 -15.90
C ILE A 280 -21.02 -18.38 -15.75
N ASN A 281 -20.47 -18.17 -14.55
CA ASN A 281 -19.06 -18.52 -14.27
C ASN A 281 -18.79 -20.02 -14.51
N TRP A 282 -19.74 -20.88 -14.13
CA TRP A 282 -19.66 -22.32 -14.35
C TRP A 282 -19.73 -22.72 -15.83
N THR A 283 -20.20 -21.86 -16.74
CA THR A 283 -20.09 -22.16 -18.19
C THR A 283 -18.65 -22.07 -18.71
N VAL A 284 -17.75 -21.42 -17.95
CA VAL A 284 -16.35 -21.23 -18.31
C VAL A 284 -15.42 -22.18 -17.56
N ILE A 285 -15.65 -22.39 -16.25
CA ILE A 285 -14.74 -23.12 -15.36
C ILE A 285 -14.45 -24.58 -15.78
N PRO A 286 -15.43 -25.38 -16.25
CA PRO A 286 -15.21 -26.75 -16.72
C PRO A 286 -14.44 -26.86 -18.05
N ASP A 287 -14.29 -25.76 -18.81
CA ASP A 287 -13.55 -25.77 -20.06
C ASP A 287 -12.04 -25.81 -19.79
N GLN A 288 -11.46 -27.01 -19.90
CA GLN A 288 -10.02 -27.24 -19.67
C GLN A 288 -9.10 -26.46 -20.60
N LYS A 289 -9.61 -25.91 -21.72
CA LYS A 289 -8.83 -25.01 -22.59
C LYS A 289 -8.70 -23.60 -22.01
N LYS A 290 -9.57 -23.23 -21.07
CA LYS A 290 -9.62 -21.91 -20.43
C LYS A 290 -9.16 -21.94 -18.98
N VAL A 291 -9.54 -22.97 -18.23
CA VAL A 291 -9.20 -23.11 -16.81
C VAL A 291 -8.46 -24.43 -16.60
N ARG A 292 -7.18 -24.33 -16.23
CA ARG A 292 -6.32 -25.51 -16.01
C ARG A 292 -6.74 -26.33 -14.80
N GLY A 293 -7.24 -25.66 -13.77
CA GLY A 293 -7.67 -26.25 -12.52
C GLY A 293 -8.15 -25.20 -11.53
N VAL A 294 -8.78 -25.67 -10.46
CA VAL A 294 -9.15 -24.86 -9.31
C VAL A 294 -8.55 -25.53 -8.09
N PHE A 295 -7.69 -24.80 -7.39
CA PHE A 295 -6.89 -25.27 -6.27
C PHE A 295 -7.43 -24.70 -4.96
N ALA A 296 -7.12 -25.32 -3.84
CA ALA A 296 -7.69 -24.91 -2.55
C ALA A 296 -6.63 -24.74 -1.48
N VAL A 297 -6.81 -23.72 -0.63
CA VAL A 297 -5.87 -23.37 0.43
C VAL A 297 -6.57 -23.24 1.77
N THR A 298 -5.86 -23.60 2.83
CA THR A 298 -6.38 -23.50 4.20
C THR A 298 -6.34 -22.07 4.73
N GLU A 299 -7.09 -21.81 5.79
CA GLU A 299 -7.10 -20.51 6.48
C GLU A 299 -5.70 -20.09 6.94
N ASP A 300 -4.87 -21.04 7.38
CA ASP A 300 -3.53 -20.76 7.87
C ASP A 300 -2.57 -20.45 6.71
N GLN A 301 -2.69 -21.14 5.58
CA GLN A 301 -1.96 -20.81 4.35
C GLN A 301 -2.32 -19.42 3.82
N ILE A 302 -3.60 -19.03 3.88
CA ILE A 302 -4.05 -17.67 3.53
C ILE A 302 -3.38 -16.64 4.46
N LYS A 303 -3.37 -16.88 5.78
CA LYS A 303 -2.70 -16.00 6.75
C LYS A 303 -1.19 -15.92 6.49
N ASP A 304 -0.55 -17.03 6.16
CA ASP A 304 0.90 -17.07 5.88
C ASP A 304 1.24 -16.26 4.62
N ALA A 305 0.43 -16.34 3.56
CA ALA A 305 0.58 -15.49 2.40
C ALA A 305 0.38 -13.99 2.74
N MET A 306 -0.60 -13.67 3.60
CA MET A 306 -0.80 -12.29 4.09
C MET A 306 0.38 -11.76 4.91
N LYS A 307 1.16 -12.61 5.59
CA LYS A 307 2.36 -12.14 6.33
C LYS A 307 3.43 -11.58 5.42
N LEU A 308 3.44 -11.98 4.15
CA LEU A 308 4.40 -11.51 3.16
C LEU A 308 3.97 -10.18 2.52
N LEU A 309 2.68 -9.84 2.56
CA LEU A 309 2.11 -8.71 1.82
C LEU A 309 0.92 -8.06 2.54
N LEU A 310 0.88 -6.72 2.54
CA LEU A 310 -0.29 -5.98 3.03
C LEU A 310 -1.42 -6.00 2.00
N ILE A 311 -2.30 -7.01 2.10
CA ILE A 311 -3.48 -7.25 1.25
C ILE A 311 -4.65 -7.81 2.07
N GLU A 312 -5.86 -7.82 1.51
CA GLU A 312 -7.02 -8.48 2.16
C GLU A 312 -6.93 -10.02 2.02
N PRO A 313 -7.57 -10.81 2.90
CA PRO A 313 -7.45 -12.28 2.86
C PRO A 313 -7.87 -12.91 1.52
N SER A 314 -8.94 -12.42 0.90
CA SER A 314 -9.42 -12.90 -0.40
C SER A 314 -8.39 -12.70 -1.52
N ALA A 315 -7.60 -11.62 -1.45
CA ALA A 315 -6.55 -11.32 -2.41
C ALA A 315 -5.27 -12.16 -2.19
N ALA A 316 -5.11 -12.74 -1.00
CA ALA A 316 -3.97 -13.60 -0.67
C ALA A 316 -4.13 -15.04 -1.19
N VAL A 317 -5.35 -15.49 -1.47
CA VAL A 317 -5.66 -16.85 -1.94
C VAL A 317 -4.85 -17.26 -3.18
N PRO A 318 -4.75 -16.44 -4.25
CA PRO A 318 -3.92 -16.79 -5.40
C PRO A 318 -2.44 -17.03 -5.07
N LEU A 319 -1.85 -16.19 -4.19
CA LEU A 319 -0.47 -16.37 -3.77
C LEU A 319 -0.33 -17.60 -2.86
N ALA A 320 -1.29 -17.85 -1.96
CA ALA A 320 -1.29 -19.03 -1.12
C ALA A 320 -1.31 -20.32 -1.95
N VAL A 321 -2.05 -20.36 -3.08
CA VAL A 321 -2.03 -21.51 -4.01
C VAL A 321 -0.63 -21.73 -4.56
N VAL A 322 0.02 -20.68 -5.07
CA VAL A 322 1.40 -20.77 -5.60
C VAL A 322 2.37 -21.30 -4.54
N LEU A 323 2.23 -20.83 -3.30
CA LEU A 323 3.12 -21.17 -2.21
C LEU A 323 2.91 -22.61 -1.71
N PHE A 324 1.66 -23.05 -1.56
CA PHE A 324 1.34 -24.19 -0.70
C PHE A 324 0.52 -25.31 -1.35
N ASP A 325 -0.18 -25.07 -2.47
CA ASP A 325 -0.96 -26.13 -3.11
C ASP A 325 -0.01 -27.07 -3.88
N GLU A 326 0.17 -28.27 -3.35
CA GLU A 326 1.15 -29.22 -3.88
C GLU A 326 0.78 -29.70 -5.29
N GLN A 327 -0.51 -29.85 -5.60
CA GLN A 327 -0.97 -30.24 -6.93
C GLN A 327 -0.58 -29.19 -7.98
N PHE A 328 -0.82 -27.91 -7.69
CA PHE A 328 -0.42 -26.79 -8.53
C PHE A 328 1.10 -26.77 -8.74
N ARG A 329 1.86 -26.97 -7.66
CA ARG A 329 3.33 -26.99 -7.70
C ARG A 329 3.88 -28.17 -8.51
N THR A 330 3.31 -29.36 -8.40
CA THR A 330 3.68 -30.51 -9.24
C THR A 330 3.39 -30.26 -10.72
N ILE A 331 2.25 -29.64 -11.05
CA ILE A 331 1.92 -29.25 -12.43
C ILE A 331 2.95 -28.25 -12.95
N ALA A 332 3.30 -27.24 -12.15
CA ALA A 332 4.28 -26.22 -12.49
C ALA A 332 5.66 -26.81 -12.77
N GLU A 333 6.13 -27.72 -11.92
CA GLU A 333 7.42 -28.39 -12.08
C GLU A 333 7.45 -29.23 -13.36
N LYS A 334 6.39 -30.01 -13.60
CA LYS A 334 6.29 -30.89 -14.78
C LYS A 334 6.22 -30.11 -16.10
N GLU A 335 5.47 -29.01 -16.13
CA GLU A 335 5.26 -28.22 -17.36
C GLU A 335 6.34 -27.17 -17.59
N GLY A 336 6.85 -26.55 -16.53
CA GLY A 336 7.91 -25.54 -16.60
C GLY A 336 9.30 -26.15 -16.83
N GLY A 337 9.57 -27.33 -16.25
CA GLY A 337 10.88 -27.97 -16.32
C GLY A 337 12.01 -27.01 -15.96
N GLU A 338 13.14 -27.10 -16.67
CA GLU A 338 14.29 -26.21 -16.48
C GLU A 338 14.02 -24.76 -16.92
N LYS A 339 13.05 -24.54 -17.82
CA LYS A 339 12.70 -23.20 -18.30
C LYS A 339 11.95 -22.39 -17.23
N GLY A 340 11.38 -23.06 -16.23
CA GLY A 340 10.53 -22.44 -15.22
C GLY A 340 9.16 -22.01 -15.75
N TRP A 341 8.37 -21.42 -14.87
CA TRP A 341 6.96 -21.11 -15.09
C TRP A 341 6.67 -19.66 -14.72
N ASP A 342 6.19 -18.91 -15.70
CA ASP A 342 5.77 -17.51 -15.58
C ASP A 342 4.30 -17.45 -15.12
N VAL A 343 4.10 -17.02 -13.88
CA VAL A 343 2.79 -17.06 -13.21
C VAL A 343 2.29 -15.65 -12.94
N GLY A 344 1.13 -15.34 -13.52
CA GLY A 344 0.37 -14.14 -13.20
C GLY A 344 -0.47 -14.33 -11.93
N VAL A 345 -0.37 -13.41 -10.97
CA VAL A 345 -1.12 -13.45 -9.70
C VAL A 345 -1.96 -12.18 -9.57
N ILE A 346 -3.28 -12.33 -9.49
CA ILE A 346 -4.20 -11.20 -9.33
C ILE A 346 -4.42 -10.91 -7.84
N PHE A 347 -3.91 -9.78 -7.35
CA PHE A 347 -4.26 -9.27 -6.01
C PHE A 347 -5.55 -8.48 -6.06
N SER A 348 -6.67 -9.18 -5.85
CA SER A 348 -8.03 -8.66 -6.08
C SER A 348 -8.42 -7.40 -5.33
N GLY A 349 -7.83 -7.14 -4.17
CA GLY A 349 -8.19 -5.99 -3.35
C GLY A 349 -7.34 -5.83 -2.10
N GLY A 350 -7.51 -4.69 -1.43
CA GLY A 350 -6.82 -4.32 -0.20
C GLY A 350 -7.75 -3.81 0.90
N ASN A 351 -9.06 -4.05 0.78
CA ASN A 351 -10.08 -3.45 1.64
C ASN A 351 -10.25 -4.21 2.96
N THR A 352 -9.20 -4.16 3.77
CA THR A 352 -9.19 -4.69 5.13
C THR A 352 -8.93 -3.59 6.15
N THR A 353 -9.35 -3.80 7.39
CA THR A 353 -9.09 -2.84 8.48
C THR A 353 -7.72 -3.06 9.09
N VAL A 354 -7.07 -1.98 9.56
CA VAL A 354 -5.81 -2.09 10.34
C VAL A 354 -6.00 -3.00 11.55
N GLU A 355 -7.16 -2.96 12.20
CA GLU A 355 -7.50 -3.86 13.31
C GLU A 355 -7.57 -5.33 12.85
N ALA A 356 -8.17 -5.64 11.70
CA ALA A 356 -8.19 -7.01 11.17
C ALA A 356 -6.78 -7.51 10.82
N ILE A 357 -5.96 -6.67 10.18
CA ILE A 357 -4.54 -6.95 9.94
C ILE A 357 -3.85 -7.19 11.30
N TRP A 358 -4.03 -6.29 12.27
CA TRP A 358 -3.47 -6.41 13.60
C TRP A 358 -3.96 -7.65 14.35
N ASN A 359 -5.21 -8.08 14.22
CA ASN A 359 -5.69 -9.28 14.90
C ASN A 359 -5.14 -10.56 14.25
N LEU A 360 -4.97 -10.54 12.92
CA LEU A 360 -4.35 -11.63 12.16
C LEU A 360 -2.85 -11.76 12.44
N HIS A 361 -2.13 -10.64 12.60
CA HIS A 361 -0.68 -10.61 12.85
C HIS A 361 -0.30 -10.43 14.34
N GLY A 362 -1.20 -9.94 15.18
CA GLY A 362 -0.96 -9.60 16.59
C GLY A 362 -1.11 -10.79 17.51
N ALA A 363 -1.88 -11.82 17.12
CA ALA A 363 -1.77 -13.14 17.74
C ALA A 363 -0.35 -13.72 17.60
N LEU A 364 0.37 -13.32 16.56
CA LEU A 364 1.79 -13.63 16.34
C LEU A 364 2.69 -12.83 17.28
N CYS A 365 2.37 -11.56 17.60
CA CYS A 365 3.08 -10.84 18.66
C CYS A 365 2.94 -11.54 20.02
N ASN A 366 1.82 -12.23 20.27
CA ASN A 366 1.58 -12.98 21.51
C ASN A 366 2.10 -14.43 21.50
N LYS A 367 2.28 -15.07 20.35
CA LYS A 367 2.74 -16.49 20.25
C LYS A 367 4.11 -16.70 19.60
N LEU A 368 4.61 -15.76 18.81
CA LEU A 368 5.86 -15.90 18.06
C LEU A 368 7.06 -15.15 18.65
N PHE A 369 6.92 -14.59 19.85
CA PHE A 369 8.06 -14.15 20.65
C PHE A 369 8.06 -14.83 22.03
N LEU A 370 8.47 -16.10 22.06
CA LEU A 370 9.46 -16.53 23.06
C LEU A 370 10.89 -16.21 22.58
N ALA A 371 11.04 -15.24 21.68
CA ALA A 371 12.32 -14.57 21.50
C ALA A 371 12.42 -13.56 22.64
N TYR A 372 13.28 -13.88 23.60
CA TYR A 372 13.69 -12.95 24.63
C TYR A 372 14.32 -11.73 23.94
N ALA A 373 13.60 -10.62 23.90
CA ALA A 373 14.17 -9.33 23.54
C ALA A 373 15.15 -8.94 24.64
N LYS A 374 16.45 -9.02 24.32
CA LYS A 374 17.51 -8.67 25.26
C LYS A 374 17.78 -7.18 25.11
N LEU A 375 17.41 -6.39 26.12
CA LEU A 375 17.81 -4.99 26.18
C LEU A 375 19.33 -4.94 26.36
N LEU A 376 20.04 -4.55 25.30
CA LEU A 376 21.50 -4.45 25.31
C LEU A 376 21.97 -3.08 25.77
N GLY A 377 21.14 -2.04 25.69
CA GLY A 377 21.64 -0.69 25.84
C GLY A 377 20.63 0.41 25.51
N ILE A 378 21.14 1.63 25.40
CA ILE A 378 20.38 2.83 25.04
C ILE A 378 21.00 3.45 23.78
N TYR A 379 20.15 3.94 22.90
CA TYR A 379 20.53 4.70 21.72
C TYR A 379 20.00 6.14 21.84
N SER A 380 20.81 7.11 21.44
CA SER A 380 20.38 8.49 21.24
C SER A 380 20.91 9.02 19.91
N HIS A 381 20.12 9.93 19.33
CA HIS A 381 20.52 10.70 18.16
C HIS A 381 20.14 12.18 18.29
N SER A 382 21.14 13.04 18.46
CA SER A 382 20.95 14.48 18.63
C SER A 382 20.85 15.18 17.28
N SER A 383 19.63 15.34 16.75
CA SER A 383 19.38 16.10 15.52
C SER A 383 19.83 17.57 15.59
N LEU A 384 20.05 18.11 16.79
CA LEU A 384 20.62 19.45 16.99
C LEU A 384 22.08 19.55 16.56
N SER A 385 22.80 18.42 16.44
CA SER A 385 24.20 18.43 15.99
C SER A 385 24.35 18.86 14.53
N TYR A 386 23.27 18.85 13.75
CA TYR A 386 23.24 19.32 12.37
C TYR A 386 23.18 20.85 12.23
N ALA A 387 22.82 21.57 13.30
CA ALA A 387 22.81 23.04 13.31
C ALA A 387 24.18 23.62 13.69
N GLY A 388 25.12 22.77 14.14
CA GLY A 388 26.47 23.22 14.50
C GLY A 388 27.26 23.65 13.28
N THR A 389 28.00 24.74 13.38
CA THR A 389 28.85 25.27 12.29
C THR A 389 30.34 25.04 12.53
N LYS A 390 30.68 24.46 13.69
CA LYS A 390 32.05 24.18 14.12
C LYS A 390 32.19 22.77 14.70
N PRO A 391 33.36 22.11 14.53
CA PRO A 391 33.63 20.80 15.13
C PRO A 391 33.38 20.74 16.65
N GLN A 392 33.69 21.82 17.37
CA GLN A 392 33.50 21.92 18.83
C GLN A 392 32.01 21.86 19.24
N GLU A 393 31.12 22.41 18.43
CA GLU A 393 29.67 22.39 18.67
C GLU A 393 29.14 20.96 18.49
N ALA A 394 29.53 20.29 17.40
CA ALA A 394 29.22 18.88 17.16
C ALA A 394 29.75 17.98 18.29
N MET A 395 30.98 18.21 18.74
CA MET A 395 31.57 17.52 19.88
C MET A 395 30.77 17.74 21.17
N GLN A 396 30.34 18.97 21.45
CA GLN A 396 29.53 19.28 22.63
C GLN A 396 28.16 18.60 22.57
N HIS A 397 27.54 18.49 21.39
CA HIS A 397 26.30 17.73 21.22
C HIS A 397 26.52 16.24 21.49
N LEU A 398 27.64 15.67 21.04
CA LEU A 398 27.98 14.28 21.32
C LEU A 398 28.21 14.02 22.81
N ILE A 399 28.92 14.93 23.52
CA ILE A 399 29.12 14.83 24.97
C ILE A 399 27.78 14.81 25.70
N LYS A 400 26.89 15.78 25.40
CA LYS A 400 25.56 15.87 26.02
C LYS A 400 24.72 14.63 25.76
N GLU A 401 24.84 14.07 24.58
CA GLU A 401 24.15 12.85 24.19
C GLU A 401 24.64 11.62 24.96
N ILE A 402 25.95 11.48 25.14
CA ILE A 402 26.54 10.42 25.98
C ILE A 402 26.09 10.59 27.44
N GLU A 403 26.12 11.82 27.97
CA GLU A 403 25.67 12.13 29.33
C GLU A 403 24.17 11.84 29.53
N GLY A 404 23.33 12.18 28.55
CA GLY A 404 21.91 11.86 28.57
C GLY A 404 21.64 10.35 28.55
N CYS A 405 22.37 9.60 27.73
CA CYS A 405 22.32 8.14 27.74
C CYS A 405 22.81 7.56 29.07
N LYS A 406 23.84 8.16 29.68
CA LYS A 406 24.37 7.77 30.99
C LYS A 406 23.30 7.90 32.08
N GLU A 407 22.66 9.07 32.14
CA GLU A 407 21.59 9.37 33.10
C GLU A 407 20.36 8.47 32.87
N GLY A 408 19.97 8.27 31.62
CA GLY A 408 18.89 7.36 31.23
C GLY A 408 19.17 5.92 31.66
N LEU A 409 20.40 5.44 31.47
CA LEU A 409 20.79 4.10 31.86
C LEU A 409 20.75 3.94 33.38
N GLN A 410 21.32 4.88 34.15
CA GLN A 410 21.33 4.84 35.62
C GLN A 410 19.92 4.77 36.20
N ARG A 411 18.97 5.56 35.66
CA ARG A 411 17.58 5.56 36.13
C ARG A 411 16.82 4.27 35.84
N HIS A 412 17.29 3.49 34.88
CA HIS A 412 16.55 2.37 34.32
C HIS A 412 17.32 1.05 34.36
N LEU A 413 18.42 0.97 35.12
CA LEU A 413 19.26 -0.25 35.27
C LEU A 413 18.48 -1.50 35.62
N GLN A 414 17.41 -1.38 36.42
CA GLN A 414 16.52 -2.48 36.78
C GLN A 414 15.89 -3.21 35.60
N PHE A 415 15.82 -2.58 34.41
CA PHE A 415 15.28 -3.17 33.19
C PHE A 415 16.34 -3.88 32.34
N PHE A 416 17.63 -3.77 32.70
CA PHE A 416 18.74 -4.42 32.01
C PHE A 416 19.27 -5.60 32.84
N PRO A 417 18.94 -6.85 32.49
CA PRO A 417 19.32 -8.03 33.27
C PRO A 417 20.81 -8.43 33.13
N LEU A 418 21.61 -7.65 32.38
CA LEU A 418 22.99 -7.96 32.04
C LEU A 418 23.97 -6.96 32.63
N LYS A 419 25.18 -7.45 32.88
CA LYS A 419 26.34 -6.60 33.19
C LYS A 419 27.09 -6.09 31.97
N ASP A 420 26.71 -6.48 30.75
CA ASP A 420 27.28 -5.96 29.50
C ASP A 420 26.24 -5.07 28.81
N LEU A 421 26.47 -3.75 28.84
CA LEU A 421 25.57 -2.73 28.32
C LEU A 421 26.20 -2.01 27.13
N VAL A 422 25.38 -1.41 26.27
CA VAL A 422 25.81 -0.64 25.11
C VAL A 422 25.21 0.76 25.18
N ILE A 423 26.02 1.78 24.94
CA ILE A 423 25.53 3.13 24.67
C ILE A 423 25.89 3.45 23.22
N SER A 424 24.87 3.66 22.41
CA SER A 424 25.02 4.02 21.00
C SER A 424 24.61 5.47 20.79
N VAL A 425 25.49 6.28 20.20
CA VAL A 425 25.33 7.74 20.11
C VAL A 425 25.89 8.29 18.80
N GLY A 426 25.51 9.52 18.47
CA GLY A 426 26.15 10.30 17.41
C GLY A 426 25.47 10.25 16.04
N ALA A 427 25.82 11.26 15.27
CA ALA A 427 25.50 11.46 13.85
C ALA A 427 26.81 11.65 13.07
N THR A 428 26.74 11.62 11.73
CA THR A 428 27.91 11.74 10.83
C THR A 428 28.81 12.94 11.15
N THR A 429 28.24 14.11 11.43
CA THR A 429 29.00 15.33 11.77
C THR A 429 29.72 15.20 13.11
N GLN A 430 29.09 14.55 14.09
CA GLN A 430 29.66 14.31 15.42
C GLN A 430 30.77 13.26 15.37
N ALA A 431 30.56 12.15 14.66
CA ALA A 431 31.54 11.08 14.50
C ALA A 431 32.82 11.57 13.80
N LEU A 432 32.67 12.29 12.68
CA LEU A 432 33.81 12.82 11.92
C LEU A 432 34.53 13.96 12.64
N SER A 433 33.78 14.88 13.25
CA SER A 433 34.39 15.96 14.06
C SER A 433 35.15 15.39 15.26
N SER A 434 34.66 14.29 15.85
CA SER A 434 35.33 13.63 16.97
C SER A 434 36.60 12.92 16.51
N GLN A 435 36.58 12.22 15.36
CA GLN A 435 37.79 11.63 14.77
C GLN A 435 38.88 12.70 14.53
N PHE A 436 38.47 13.88 14.05
CA PHE A 436 39.35 15.01 13.82
C PHE A 436 39.92 15.59 15.14
N LEU A 437 39.07 15.92 16.10
CA LEU A 437 39.48 16.57 17.35
C LEU A 437 40.31 15.63 18.24
N LEU A 438 40.14 14.31 18.13
CA LEU A 438 40.85 13.30 18.92
C LEU A 438 42.28 13.04 18.45
N GLN A 439 42.75 13.65 17.35
CA GLN A 439 44.14 13.60 16.90
C GLN A 439 45.10 14.25 17.92
N ASP A 440 46.35 13.77 17.99
CA ASP A 440 47.34 14.25 18.95
C ASP A 440 47.73 15.71 18.67
N GLY A 441 47.69 16.56 19.70
CA GLY A 441 48.14 17.96 19.64
C GLY A 441 47.06 19.04 19.50
N TYR A 442 45.77 18.68 19.40
CA TYR A 442 44.69 19.68 19.32
C TYR A 442 44.33 20.26 20.72
N PRO A 443 44.43 21.58 20.96
CA PRO A 443 44.25 22.17 22.28
C PRO A 443 42.78 22.50 22.57
N ASP A 444 41.96 21.49 22.91
CA ASP A 444 40.60 21.71 23.41
C ASP A 444 40.40 21.10 24.82
N PRO A 445 40.04 21.91 25.84
CA PRO A 445 39.80 21.42 27.20
C PRO A 445 38.74 20.32 27.32
N LYS A 446 37.74 20.31 26.43
CA LYS A 446 36.64 19.34 26.43
C LYS A 446 37.00 18.01 25.77
N LEU A 447 38.15 17.94 25.10
CA LEU A 447 38.60 16.73 24.42
C LEU A 447 38.93 15.62 25.41
N ASN A 448 39.55 15.96 26.55
CA ASN A 448 39.82 15.01 27.62
C ASN A 448 38.52 14.47 28.23
N THR A 449 37.48 15.31 28.33
CA THR A 449 36.15 14.88 28.76
C THR A 449 35.54 13.87 27.80
N LEU A 450 35.56 14.14 26.49
CA LEU A 450 35.06 13.19 25.49
C LEU A 450 35.86 11.88 25.48
N ARG A 451 37.20 11.94 25.55
CA ARG A 451 38.07 10.76 25.63
C ARG A 451 37.71 9.89 26.83
N ASN A 452 37.53 10.50 28.00
CA ASN A 452 37.15 9.78 29.21
C ASN A 452 35.75 9.17 29.08
N LEU A 453 34.79 9.89 28.51
CA LEU A 453 33.42 9.38 28.31
C LEU A 453 33.36 8.23 27.29
N LEU A 454 34.15 8.28 26.21
CA LEU A 454 34.21 7.21 25.23
C LEU A 454 34.94 5.97 25.76
N ALA A 455 35.98 6.16 26.59
CA ALA A 455 36.76 5.07 27.16
C ALA A 455 36.07 4.40 28.36
N ASN A 456 35.48 5.20 29.26
CA ASN A 456 34.79 4.72 30.44
C ASN A 456 33.67 5.69 30.88
N PRO A 457 32.46 5.63 30.28
CA PRO A 457 31.38 6.58 30.52
C PRO A 457 30.89 6.63 31.99
N PHE A 458 31.07 5.53 32.74
CA PHE A 458 30.61 5.41 34.12
C PHE A 458 31.74 5.38 35.17
N GLY A 459 33.01 5.38 34.79
CA GLY A 459 34.09 5.30 35.78
C GLY A 459 33.98 4.02 36.62
N ASN A 460 33.88 4.17 37.94
CA ASN A 460 33.60 3.09 38.91
C ASN A 460 32.15 3.14 39.44
N ASP A 461 31.30 4.02 38.90
CA ASP A 461 29.96 4.31 39.41
C ASP A 461 28.93 3.24 39.02
N LEU A 462 29.32 2.25 38.20
CA LEU A 462 28.44 1.19 37.71
C LEU A 462 29.17 -0.16 37.69
N ASP A 463 28.61 -1.17 38.35
CA ASP A 463 29.06 -2.57 38.30
C ASP A 463 28.57 -3.28 37.02
N ALA A 464 28.81 -2.64 35.86
CA ALA A 464 28.51 -3.17 34.54
C ALA A 464 29.54 -2.65 33.52
N LYS A 465 29.97 -3.52 32.61
CA LYS A 465 30.79 -3.18 31.45
C LYS A 465 29.93 -2.48 30.41
N VAL A 466 30.29 -1.25 30.05
CA VAL A 466 29.57 -0.48 29.03
C VAL A 466 30.43 -0.33 27.79
N LYS A 467 29.90 -0.75 26.64
CA LYS A 467 30.50 -0.54 25.31
C LYS A 467 29.94 0.74 24.71
N MET A 468 30.81 1.61 24.22
CA MET A 468 30.42 2.80 23.47
C MET A 468 30.44 2.51 21.96
N GLU A 469 29.37 2.88 21.28
CA GLU A 469 29.27 2.84 19.82
C GLU A 469 28.96 4.25 19.31
N VAL A 470 29.81 4.77 18.42
CA VAL A 470 29.59 6.08 17.79
C VAL A 470 29.20 5.83 16.34
N LEU A 471 27.99 6.26 15.97
CA LEU A 471 27.45 6.05 14.63
C LEU A 471 27.75 7.24 13.71
N ALA A 472 28.30 6.95 12.54
CA ALA A 472 28.25 7.82 11.38
C ALA A 472 27.22 7.24 10.41
N GLY A 473 26.27 8.04 9.93
CA GLY A 473 25.31 7.61 8.91
C GLY A 473 25.98 7.17 7.59
N VAL A 474 25.18 6.62 6.66
CA VAL A 474 25.58 5.90 5.42
C VAL A 474 26.23 6.78 4.33
N TYR A 475 26.91 7.87 4.68
CA TYR A 475 27.53 8.80 3.72
C TYR A 475 29.06 8.80 3.87
N PRO A 476 29.76 7.76 3.38
CA PRO A 476 31.20 7.62 3.56
C PRO A 476 32.05 8.51 2.62
N LEU A 477 31.47 9.20 1.65
CA LEU A 477 32.23 9.82 0.55
C LEU A 477 32.27 11.37 0.55
N LEU A 478 31.16 12.09 0.72
CA LEU A 478 31.11 13.52 1.07
C LEU A 478 29.62 13.93 1.21
N ASN A 479 29.23 14.72 2.20
CA ASN A 479 27.87 15.30 2.30
C ASN A 479 27.96 16.81 2.62
N MET A 480 27.06 17.62 2.07
CA MET A 480 26.84 19.05 2.40
C MET A 480 26.91 19.33 3.90
N GLN A 481 26.44 18.39 4.72
CA GLN A 481 26.48 18.45 6.18
C GLN A 481 27.92 18.48 6.73
N GLN A 482 28.84 17.67 6.19
CA GLN A 482 30.26 17.68 6.57
C GLN A 482 30.94 19.00 6.20
N PHE A 483 30.50 19.62 5.09
CA PHE A 483 30.97 20.93 4.64
C PHE A 483 30.46 22.06 5.55
N SER A 484 29.19 22.01 5.96
CA SER A 484 28.57 23.03 6.83
C SER A 484 29.18 23.08 8.24
N THR A 485 29.58 21.93 8.78
CA THR A 485 30.17 21.83 10.13
C THR A 485 31.70 21.89 10.13
N ASN A 486 32.31 22.02 8.95
CA ASN A 486 33.76 21.94 8.73
C ASN A 486 34.39 20.70 9.39
N ALA A 487 33.78 19.53 9.20
CA ALA A 487 34.09 18.31 9.94
C ALA A 487 35.48 17.68 9.62
N SER A 488 36.21 18.19 8.62
CA SER A 488 37.57 17.77 8.26
C SER A 488 38.40 18.97 7.79
N ILE A 489 39.69 19.05 8.16
CA ILE A 489 40.60 20.15 7.78
C ILE A 489 41.35 19.85 6.46
N GLU A 490 41.52 18.60 6.07
CA GLU A 490 42.19 18.22 4.82
C GLU A 490 41.17 17.83 3.74
N MET A 491 40.31 18.77 3.34
CA MET A 491 39.87 18.76 1.95
C MET A 491 40.88 19.64 1.20
N GLY A 492 41.46 19.13 0.11
CA GLY A 492 42.37 19.89 -0.74
C GLY A 492 41.72 21.16 -1.32
N ARG A 493 42.30 21.75 -2.35
CA ARG A 493 41.60 22.89 -2.99
C ARG A 493 40.27 22.34 -3.55
N PRO A 494 39.17 23.10 -3.53
CA PRO A 494 37.87 22.65 -4.04
C PRO A 494 37.84 22.17 -5.51
N GLY A 495 38.97 22.28 -6.23
CA GLY A 495 39.15 21.76 -7.59
C GLY A 495 39.94 20.45 -7.69
N ASP A 496 40.45 19.90 -6.58
CA ASP A 496 41.24 18.66 -6.56
C ASP A 496 40.34 17.42 -6.35
N ASP A 497 39.16 17.60 -5.73
CA ASP A 497 38.13 16.57 -5.56
C ASP A 497 36.82 17.07 -6.19
N ILE A 498 36.34 16.32 -7.20
CA ILE A 498 35.06 16.39 -7.94
C ILE A 498 34.15 17.60 -7.61
N ALA A 499 33.96 18.51 -8.58
CA ALA A 499 32.92 19.53 -8.50
C ALA A 499 31.52 18.93 -8.71
N ILE A 500 30.61 19.12 -7.75
CA ILE A 500 29.21 18.67 -7.80
C ILE A 500 28.29 19.87 -8.04
N LEU A 501 27.39 19.77 -9.02
CA LEU A 501 26.22 20.64 -9.15
C LEU A 501 25.04 19.95 -8.46
N VAL A 502 24.48 20.59 -7.45
CA VAL A 502 23.24 20.11 -6.80
C VAL A 502 22.08 20.62 -7.63
N LEU A 503 21.33 19.72 -8.26
CA LEU A 503 20.02 20.04 -8.81
C LEU A 503 19.06 20.12 -7.62
N ALA A 504 18.90 21.34 -7.10
CA ALA A 504 17.86 21.68 -6.14
C ALA A 504 16.68 22.25 -6.92
N GLU A 505 15.56 21.53 -6.93
CA GLU A 505 14.30 22.06 -7.40
C GLU A 505 13.65 22.84 -6.26
N VAL A 506 13.26 24.10 -6.53
CA VAL A 506 12.48 24.89 -5.59
C VAL A 506 11.04 24.40 -5.67
N CYS A 507 10.67 23.47 -4.79
CA CYS A 507 9.34 22.87 -4.79
C CYS A 507 8.25 23.85 -4.33
N SER A 508 8.62 24.81 -3.48
CA SER A 508 7.71 25.86 -3.05
C SER A 508 8.48 27.05 -2.51
N VAL A 509 8.01 28.26 -2.81
CA VAL A 509 8.43 29.50 -2.17
C VAL A 509 7.25 30.03 -1.39
N CYS A 510 7.36 30.07 -0.07
CA CYS A 510 6.38 30.70 0.80
C CYS A 510 6.66 32.21 0.85
N ASN A 511 6.04 32.95 -0.07
CA ASN A 511 6.11 34.40 -0.15
C ASN A 511 4.84 34.92 -0.84
N ASP A 512 4.02 35.64 -0.07
CA ASP A 512 3.01 36.63 -0.50
C ASP A 512 2.34 37.23 0.76
N GLY A 513 3.17 37.64 1.73
CA GLY A 513 2.69 38.14 3.04
C GLY A 513 2.13 37.09 4.00
N GLU A 514 2.06 35.81 3.61
CA GLU A 514 1.55 34.72 4.46
C GLU A 514 2.44 34.40 5.68
N ARG A 515 3.73 34.74 5.64
CA ARG A 515 4.69 34.48 6.72
C ARG A 515 5.60 35.69 7.00
N PRO A 516 6.05 35.89 8.26
CA PRO A 516 6.93 37.00 8.62
C PRO A 516 8.34 36.91 8.02
N ARG A 517 8.80 35.71 7.63
CA ARG A 517 10.04 35.47 6.90
C ARG A 517 9.74 34.64 5.66
N PRO A 518 10.24 35.02 4.47
CA PRO A 518 10.09 34.20 3.27
C PRO A 518 10.93 32.93 3.40
N GLU A 519 10.31 31.79 3.13
CA GLU A 519 10.93 30.47 3.24
C GLU A 519 10.84 29.76 1.88
N ALA A 520 11.88 29.01 1.50
CA ALA A 520 11.86 28.18 0.30
C ALA A 520 12.08 26.72 0.69
N LEU A 521 11.21 25.85 0.18
CA LEU A 521 11.36 24.41 0.28
C LEU A 521 12.08 23.90 -0.99
N LEU A 522 13.19 23.20 -0.78
CA LEU A 522 14.02 22.67 -1.86
C LEU A 522 14.04 21.13 -1.80
N VAL A 523 13.86 20.47 -2.95
CA VAL A 523 14.22 19.06 -3.15
C VAL A 523 15.55 19.01 -3.86
N ALA A 524 16.56 18.42 -3.24
CA ALA A 524 17.91 18.34 -3.79
C ALA A 524 18.28 16.90 -4.14
N GLY A 525 18.47 16.63 -5.43
CA GLY A 525 19.05 15.39 -5.96
C GLY A 525 20.48 15.61 -6.45
N THR A 526 21.35 14.61 -6.33
CA THR A 526 22.76 14.71 -6.79
C THR A 526 22.90 14.10 -8.19
N LEU A 527 23.21 14.92 -9.20
CA LEU A 527 23.71 14.45 -10.50
C LEU A 527 25.02 15.19 -10.81
N ALA A 528 26.12 14.47 -11.02
CA ALA A 528 27.43 15.06 -11.28
C ALA A 528 27.67 15.28 -12.79
N LEU A 529 28.14 16.48 -13.18
CA LEU A 529 29.17 16.78 -14.22
C LEU A 529 29.30 18.32 -14.47
N GLY A 530 30.48 18.90 -14.20
CA GLY A 530 31.08 20.08 -14.90
C GLY A 530 30.64 21.55 -14.60
N ARG A 531 31.62 22.49 -14.58
CA ARG A 531 31.63 23.98 -14.28
C ARG A 531 30.64 24.87 -15.09
N PRO A 532 30.33 26.17 -14.72
CA PRO A 532 30.99 27.08 -13.76
C PRO A 532 30.10 27.93 -12.76
N VAL A 533 30.85 28.52 -11.82
CA VAL A 533 30.70 29.45 -10.66
C VAL A 533 29.70 30.64 -10.70
N SER A 534 29.01 30.93 -9.57
CA SER A 534 28.88 32.26 -8.90
C SER A 534 28.08 32.18 -7.57
N PHE A 535 28.27 33.17 -6.67
CA PHE A 535 28.08 33.17 -5.21
C PHE A 535 26.67 33.51 -4.67
N THR A 536 26.30 32.93 -3.51
CA THR A 536 25.68 33.58 -2.33
C THR A 536 25.62 32.59 -1.14
N ARG A 537 25.70 33.08 0.11
CA ARG A 537 25.81 32.25 1.33
C ARG A 537 24.43 31.73 1.77
N LEU A 538 24.20 30.43 1.67
CA LEU A 538 22.98 29.73 2.08
C LEU A 538 23.03 29.34 3.57
N ILE A 539 21.99 29.62 4.36
CA ILE A 539 21.87 29.14 5.75
C ILE A 539 20.76 28.08 5.80
N VAL A 540 21.14 26.83 6.07
CA VAL A 540 20.19 25.70 6.16
C VAL A 540 19.74 25.55 7.61
N GLU A 541 18.47 25.83 7.90
CA GLU A 541 17.93 25.79 9.26
C GLU A 541 17.55 24.37 9.72
N ARG A 542 17.08 23.51 8.79
CA ARG A 542 16.67 22.13 9.10
C ARG A 542 16.92 21.16 7.96
N ILE A 543 17.49 20.01 8.29
CA ILE A 543 17.62 18.86 7.39
C ILE A 543 16.90 17.66 8.02
N SER A 544 15.97 17.06 7.29
CA SER A 544 15.49 15.69 7.49
C SER A 544 16.04 14.83 6.35
N GLN A 545 16.08 13.51 6.52
CA GLN A 545 16.80 12.57 5.63
C GLN A 545 16.45 12.67 4.13
N GLU A 546 15.40 13.39 3.73
CA GLU A 546 14.98 13.56 2.33
C GLU A 546 14.56 15.00 1.94
N HIS A 547 14.57 15.98 2.87
CA HIS A 547 14.10 17.36 2.59
C HIS A 547 14.88 18.41 3.41
N SER A 548 15.12 19.59 2.82
CA SER A 548 15.74 20.74 3.51
C SER A 548 14.83 21.97 3.46
N ILE A 549 14.68 22.65 4.60
CA ILE A 549 14.04 23.96 4.68
C ILE A 549 15.14 25.00 4.87
N VAL A 550 15.13 26.00 3.98
CA VAL A 550 16.12 27.08 3.97
C VAL A 550 15.39 28.38 4.29
N SER A 551 15.94 29.13 5.24
CA SER A 551 15.52 30.50 5.53
C SER A 551 16.61 31.47 5.09
N CYS A 552 16.21 32.68 4.73
CA CYS A 552 17.12 33.80 4.55
C CYS A 552 16.87 34.79 5.70
N GLU A 553 17.89 35.13 6.48
CA GLU A 553 17.75 36.14 7.54
C GLU A 553 18.07 37.56 7.06
N GLU A 554 17.17 38.49 7.38
CA GLU A 554 17.54 39.80 7.93
C GLU A 554 17.27 39.79 9.44
N LYS A 555 18.22 40.29 10.24
CA LYS A 555 18.28 40.15 11.71
C LYS A 555 17.05 40.71 12.46
N GLN A 556 16.35 39.89 13.25
CA GLN A 556 16.36 39.86 14.75
C GLN A 556 15.25 38.96 15.40
N ALA A 557 15.70 38.18 16.40
CA ALA A 557 15.14 37.66 17.68
C ALA A 557 13.74 36.97 17.86
N ASP A 558 13.84 35.75 18.45
CA ASP A 558 13.07 35.04 19.50
C ASP A 558 11.52 35.04 19.61
N SER A 559 10.91 33.83 19.66
CA SER A 559 10.46 33.19 20.93
C SER A 559 9.61 31.90 20.75
N SER A 560 9.93 30.92 21.62
CA SER A 560 9.20 29.73 22.12
C SER A 560 7.97 29.12 21.39
N GLY A 561 8.07 27.80 21.14
CA GLY A 561 6.90 26.91 21.01
C GLY A 561 7.25 25.45 20.67
N ILE A 562 7.01 24.51 21.59
CA ILE A 562 7.18 23.05 21.40
C ILE A 562 5.96 22.48 20.63
N PRO A 563 6.11 21.63 19.59
CA PRO A 563 4.95 20.95 18.99
C PRO A 563 4.67 19.56 19.57
N ARG A 564 3.36 19.30 19.74
CA ARG A 564 2.66 18.05 20.12
C ARG A 564 2.54 17.08 18.90
N PRO A 565 1.99 15.84 19.02
CA PRO A 565 2.27 14.72 18.12
C PRO A 565 1.63 14.85 16.73
N ARG A 566 2.24 14.14 15.75
CA ARG A 566 2.12 14.37 14.30
C ARG A 566 1.16 13.38 13.61
N THR A 567 0.42 13.84 12.61
CA THR A 567 -0.37 13.00 11.69
C THR A 567 -0.18 13.51 10.26
N VAL A 568 0.11 12.59 9.33
CA VAL A 568 0.38 12.86 7.90
C VAL A 568 -0.83 12.39 7.07
N LEU A 569 -1.28 13.19 6.11
CA LEU A 569 -2.42 12.88 5.23
C LEU A 569 -2.03 12.87 3.74
N PHE A 570 -2.67 11.98 2.97
CA PHE A 570 -2.50 11.83 1.53
C PHE A 570 -3.81 12.15 0.79
N ILE A 571 -3.77 12.96 -0.28
CA ILE A 571 -4.90 13.24 -1.18
C ILE A 571 -4.44 13.05 -2.63
N SER A 572 -5.23 12.35 -3.46
CA SER A 572 -4.94 12.14 -4.89
C SER A 572 -6.13 12.48 -5.79
N ASP A 573 -5.87 13.35 -6.78
CA ASP A 573 -6.49 13.64 -8.09
C ASP A 573 -8.01 13.96 -8.24
N ILE A 574 -8.35 15.12 -8.85
CA ILE A 574 -8.75 15.37 -10.28
C ILE A 574 -9.32 16.82 -10.40
N PHE A 575 -8.85 17.61 -11.37
CA PHE A 575 -9.39 18.92 -11.79
C PHE A 575 -9.93 18.84 -13.22
N GLU A 576 -11.20 18.51 -13.37
CA GLU A 576 -11.97 18.91 -14.55
C GLU A 576 -13.39 19.23 -14.07
N ASP A 577 -13.88 20.41 -14.44
CA ASP A 577 -15.15 21.06 -14.10
C ASP A 577 -15.36 21.66 -12.69
N ASP A 578 -15.86 22.91 -12.70
CA ASP A 578 -16.04 23.85 -11.59
C ASP A 578 -17.06 23.42 -10.51
N THR A 579 -17.51 22.17 -10.46
CA THR A 579 -18.39 21.71 -9.38
C THR A 579 -18.26 20.21 -9.09
N TYR A 580 -17.96 19.89 -7.81
CA TYR A 580 -18.23 18.67 -7.03
C TYR A 580 -17.11 17.66 -6.62
N PRO A 581 -16.06 17.32 -7.37
CA PRO A 581 -15.13 16.24 -6.94
C PRO A 581 -14.25 16.59 -5.72
N GLN A 582 -13.67 17.80 -5.68
CA GLN A 582 -12.64 18.14 -4.68
C GLN A 582 -13.24 18.38 -3.28
N HIS A 583 -14.40 19.05 -3.20
CA HIS A 583 -15.16 19.17 -1.96
C HIS A 583 -15.60 17.79 -1.43
N GLN A 584 -15.87 16.83 -2.32
CA GLN A 584 -16.23 15.48 -1.89
C GLN A 584 -15.04 14.76 -1.23
N CYS A 585 -13.82 14.91 -1.76
CA CYS A 585 -12.60 14.40 -1.11
C CYS A 585 -12.44 14.95 0.32
N PHE A 586 -12.56 16.27 0.50
CA PHE A 586 -12.46 16.88 1.83
C PHE A 586 -13.64 16.51 2.76
N ARG A 587 -14.86 16.37 2.25
CA ARG A 587 -16.01 15.85 3.03
C ARG A 587 -15.77 14.41 3.49
N ASN A 588 -15.22 13.57 2.61
CA ASN A 588 -14.90 12.18 2.93
C ASN A 588 -13.81 12.12 4.00
N LEU A 589 -12.75 12.92 3.87
CA LEU A 589 -11.68 13.02 4.86
C LEU A 589 -12.17 13.55 6.20
N LYS A 590 -13.00 14.60 6.20
CA LYS A 590 -13.64 15.14 7.41
C LYS A 590 -14.43 14.06 8.13
N ALA A 591 -15.29 13.33 7.42
CA ALA A 591 -16.10 12.25 8.00
C ALA A 591 -15.23 11.11 8.57
N VAL A 592 -14.14 10.75 7.90
CA VAL A 592 -13.18 9.73 8.39
C VAL A 592 -12.48 10.23 9.66
N LEU A 593 -11.97 11.46 9.67
CA LEU A 593 -11.29 12.06 10.83
C LEU A 593 -12.22 12.20 12.02
N GLU A 594 -13.45 12.68 11.83
CA GLU A 594 -14.46 12.80 12.89
C GLU A 594 -14.81 11.43 13.48
N SER A 595 -14.93 10.39 12.64
CA SER A 595 -15.17 9.02 13.10
C SER A 595 -14.03 8.44 13.93
N ALA A 596 -12.81 8.93 13.72
CA ALA A 596 -11.61 8.58 14.49
C ALA A 596 -11.36 9.50 15.69
N GLY A 597 -12.28 10.43 16.01
CA GLY A 597 -12.13 11.40 17.11
C GLY A 597 -11.18 12.57 16.81
N SER A 598 -10.92 12.85 15.54
CA SER A 598 -10.04 13.93 15.04
C SER A 598 -10.81 14.96 14.19
N SER A 599 -10.10 15.93 13.61
CA SER A 599 -10.65 16.96 12.72
C SER A 599 -9.62 17.43 11.68
N LEU A 600 -10.09 18.05 10.60
CA LEU A 600 -9.21 18.64 9.56
C LEU A 600 -8.28 19.74 10.11
N GLU A 601 -8.67 20.41 11.19
CA GLU A 601 -7.87 21.44 11.86
C GLU A 601 -6.56 20.90 12.47
N LYS A 602 -6.47 19.59 12.67
CA LYS A 602 -5.26 18.93 13.20
C LYS A 602 -4.32 18.44 12.10
N THR A 603 -4.58 18.81 10.85
CA THR A 603 -3.78 18.41 9.69
C THR A 603 -2.54 19.28 9.58
N VAL A 604 -1.37 18.65 9.46
CA VAL A 604 -0.07 19.35 9.43
C VAL A 604 0.53 19.35 8.02
N GLU A 605 0.22 18.35 7.21
CA GLU A 605 0.71 18.20 5.84
C GLU A 605 -0.38 17.59 4.95
N VAL A 606 -0.48 18.10 3.72
CA VAL A 606 -1.35 17.60 2.65
C VAL A 606 -0.50 17.43 1.41
N LYS A 607 -0.35 16.18 0.95
CA LYS A 607 0.23 15.90 -0.37
C LYS A 607 -0.85 15.99 -1.43
N VAL A 608 -0.59 16.76 -2.48
CA VAL A 608 -1.51 16.97 -3.59
C VAL A 608 -0.83 16.54 -4.87
N PHE A 609 -1.37 15.49 -5.48
CA PHE A 609 -1.02 15.12 -6.84
C PHE A 609 -1.97 15.85 -7.78
N LEU A 610 -1.39 16.55 -8.76
CA LEU A 610 -2.08 17.21 -9.84
C LEU A 610 -1.72 16.50 -11.14
N SER A 611 -2.73 16.16 -11.94
CA SER A 611 -2.53 15.66 -13.30
C SER A 611 -2.01 16.74 -14.24
N ASP A 612 -2.37 18.01 -13.98
CA ASP A 612 -1.91 19.19 -14.69
C ASP A 612 -1.58 20.30 -13.68
N MET A 613 -0.40 20.91 -13.82
CA MET A 613 0.04 22.01 -12.96
C MET A 613 -0.71 23.32 -13.23
N GLU A 614 -1.36 23.47 -14.39
CA GLU A 614 -2.21 24.63 -14.69
C GLU A 614 -3.42 24.74 -13.75
N ASP A 615 -3.81 23.65 -13.08
CA ASP A 615 -4.92 23.62 -12.13
C ASP A 615 -4.52 23.97 -10.69
N PHE A 616 -3.26 24.37 -10.45
CA PHE A 616 -2.75 24.69 -9.12
C PHE A 616 -3.52 25.82 -8.43
N GLU A 617 -3.89 26.89 -9.15
CA GLU A 617 -4.65 28.00 -8.58
C GLU A 617 -6.06 27.57 -8.13
N LYS A 618 -6.77 26.84 -8.99
CA LYS A 618 -8.10 26.28 -8.67
C LYS A 618 -8.05 25.33 -7.48
N MET A 619 -7.00 24.49 -7.42
CA MET A 619 -6.75 23.64 -6.25
C MET A 619 -6.53 24.44 -4.98
N ASN A 620 -5.78 25.54 -5.09
CA ASN A 620 -5.50 26.41 -3.97
C ASN A 620 -6.78 27.07 -3.44
N GLU A 621 -7.66 27.54 -4.31
CA GLU A 621 -8.95 28.10 -3.90
C GLU A 621 -9.80 27.11 -3.11
N VAL A 622 -9.88 25.85 -3.57
CA VAL A 622 -10.60 24.80 -2.83
C VAL A 622 -9.90 24.48 -1.51
N TYR A 623 -8.58 24.36 -1.51
CA TYR A 623 -7.77 24.08 -0.32
C TYR A 623 -8.01 25.12 0.79
N LEU A 624 -8.04 26.41 0.43
CA LEU A 624 -8.28 27.52 1.35
C LEU A 624 -9.67 27.47 2.01
N GLN A 625 -10.67 26.84 1.38
CA GLN A 625 -12.03 26.74 1.92
C GLN A 625 -12.21 25.66 2.99
N TRP A 626 -11.30 24.69 3.08
CA TRP A 626 -11.44 23.50 3.92
C TRP A 626 -10.58 23.48 5.18
N PHE A 627 -9.49 24.26 5.21
CA PHE A 627 -8.60 24.38 6.36
C PHE A 627 -8.74 25.76 7.02
N GLY A 628 -8.66 25.81 8.35
CA GLY A 628 -8.80 27.04 9.12
C GLY A 628 -7.60 27.99 8.97
N ASP A 629 -7.46 28.93 9.91
CA ASP A 629 -6.41 29.96 9.86
C ASP A 629 -4.98 29.38 9.78
N ILE A 630 -4.76 28.22 10.41
CA ILE A 630 -3.50 27.49 10.34
C ILE A 630 -3.62 26.44 9.22
N LYS A 631 -2.98 26.71 8.08
CA LYS A 631 -3.02 25.81 6.92
C LYS A 631 -1.91 24.77 6.99
N PRO A 632 -2.20 23.49 6.69
CA PRO A 632 -1.16 22.48 6.57
C PRO A 632 -0.10 22.86 5.52
N ALA A 633 1.09 22.29 5.62
CA ALA A 633 2.07 22.34 4.55
C ALA A 633 1.52 21.57 3.34
N ARG A 634 1.68 22.08 2.12
CA ARG A 634 1.23 21.41 0.90
C ARG A 634 2.43 21.05 0.03
N THR A 635 2.50 19.79 -0.40
CA THR A 635 3.57 19.22 -1.23
C THR A 635 3.03 18.59 -2.49
#